data_AF-A0A2T0VTW9-F1
#
_entry.id   AF-A0A2T0VTW9-F1
#
_cell.length_a   1.000
_cell.length_b   1.000
_cell.length_c   1.000
_cell.angle_alpha   90.00
_cell.angle_beta   90.00
_cell.angle_gamma   90.00
#
_symmetry.space_group_name_H-M   'P 1'
#
loop_
_entity.id
_entity.type
_entity.pdbx_description
1 polymer ?
#
loop_
_entity_poly.entity_id
_entity_poly.type
_entity_poly.pdbx_seq_one_letter_code
_entity_poly.pdbx_strand_id
1 'polypeptide(L)'
;MNYSDISARLADLAVTPPDLLRAALYISYLTEAQTALVTTFAKPTDQGGLGAEAYGFASAALQAEDVLSMLAGLLDRLVQPAVQGQMAKGSAPAPDGYDSYFATNILPTSATGSITPAQYQTNLDTFFAAQPIVKSALDVAAAQVVANIKTACTRFYADRAALQALYADQLDSMFHLLGIKQIVPMGGMFGHTGQQKLEVELVVSGAPSAGSMFDPNRFGNTIWVTYEPRDVEIDCLICGVSDAVNRATKTSFQQNSLAEIFNKAVAANTDKALAAQLQPLPVQLILPRNPSSQTTPPVATSYGYRQSLTAPPLTAQQRQQTSSLTANVLIQPDANVTTIGSAFHLTMGAICAVSSTFSITGLSSSAIVASAFVPYTPDTSAALIASVAGLEDTGLFSALPGQGGVDGSYQPAQVTTLNANGSELETQTVNLRTPNRLWTADATGNASVLGLPEMAAFLVQGFAASMTLWESIYTGADKSSVDAFVTRTANVAVAVPAISPALLATMYQEIFEDLPRAGSSLTLTKACDTTVSSHLSAAATAYKTASDTNADPAFIALSPLLAGKALQTLQVPELYHQIGGQDVLGPDGTVIPVPASITLYLDPQHPGNTTVLDVKGAADFPNRATYFADTPSSDRVITPQIKTLGTPAGIARTNALKTDLSKALGLGSDFAPASVVTLG
;
A
#
# COMPACT_ATOMS: atom_id res chain seq x y z
N MET A 1 30.98 -13.34 22.58
CA MET A 1 30.41 -12.46 21.56
C MET A 1 31.55 -11.82 20.78
N ASN A 2 31.64 -12.19 19.52
CA ASN A 2 32.49 -11.60 18.49
C ASN A 2 31.76 -11.74 17.15
N TYR A 3 32.38 -11.33 16.05
CA TYR A 3 31.77 -11.42 14.72
C TYR A 3 31.37 -12.84 14.33
N SER A 4 32.21 -13.84 14.64
CA SER A 4 31.91 -15.25 14.36
C SER A 4 30.66 -15.71 15.14
N ASP A 5 30.49 -15.25 16.37
CA ASP A 5 29.30 -15.57 17.17
C ASP A 5 28.02 -14.96 16.57
N ILE A 6 28.10 -13.74 16.04
CA ILE A 6 26.96 -13.06 15.38
C ILE A 6 26.60 -13.78 14.08
N SER A 7 27.60 -14.07 13.24
CA SER A 7 27.40 -14.80 11.99
C SER A 7 26.84 -16.20 12.22
N ALA A 8 27.34 -16.94 13.21
CA ALA A 8 26.82 -18.25 13.57
C ALA A 8 25.35 -18.18 14.03
N ARG A 9 25.00 -17.20 14.88
CA ARG A 9 23.61 -17.01 15.32
C ARG A 9 22.67 -16.65 14.18
N LEU A 10 23.08 -15.80 13.25
CA LEU A 10 22.26 -15.47 12.07
C LEU A 10 22.08 -16.68 11.15
N ALA A 11 23.12 -17.51 11.00
CA ALA A 11 23.02 -18.77 10.27
C ALA A 11 22.06 -19.75 10.97
N ASP A 12 22.09 -19.86 12.30
CA ASP A 12 21.15 -20.68 13.08
C ASP A 12 19.71 -20.19 12.97
N LEU A 13 19.52 -18.88 12.79
CA LEU A 13 18.22 -18.26 12.51
C LEU A 13 17.81 -18.35 11.03
N ALA A 14 18.72 -18.82 10.16
CA ALA A 14 18.57 -18.82 8.70
C ALA A 14 18.19 -17.43 8.15
N VAL A 15 18.88 -16.39 8.62
CA VAL A 15 18.66 -15.00 8.22
C VAL A 15 19.91 -14.44 7.55
N THR A 16 19.73 -13.83 6.37
CA THR A 16 20.76 -13.01 5.73
C THR A 16 20.41 -11.54 5.94
N PRO A 17 21.02 -10.84 6.91
CA PRO A 17 20.73 -9.43 7.13
C PRO A 17 21.30 -8.56 6.00
N PRO A 18 20.78 -7.34 5.79
CA PRO A 18 21.38 -6.38 4.86
C PRO A 18 22.85 -6.04 5.19
N ASP A 19 23.20 -6.03 6.47
CA ASP A 19 24.55 -5.78 6.96
C ASP A 19 24.82 -6.60 8.23
N LEU A 20 25.93 -7.34 8.21
CA LEU A 20 26.28 -8.28 9.27
C LEU A 20 26.76 -7.58 10.56
N LEU A 21 27.39 -6.41 10.47
CA LEU A 21 27.82 -5.66 11.64
C LEU A 21 26.64 -4.96 12.31
N ARG A 22 25.75 -4.32 11.54
CA ARG A 22 24.52 -3.73 12.11
C ARG A 22 23.60 -4.76 12.72
N ALA A 23 23.59 -6.00 12.21
CA ALA A 23 22.84 -7.09 12.82
C ALA A 23 23.22 -7.34 14.27
N ALA A 24 24.46 -7.04 14.69
CA ALA A 24 24.84 -7.09 16.09
C ALA A 24 24.07 -6.11 16.99
N LEU A 25 23.34 -5.13 16.45
CA LEU A 25 22.51 -4.23 17.25
C LEU A 25 21.07 -4.74 17.44
N TYR A 26 20.62 -5.69 16.61
CA TYR A 26 19.23 -6.15 16.61
C TYR A 26 19.03 -7.68 16.64
N ILE A 27 20.10 -8.46 16.76
CA ILE A 27 20.02 -9.94 16.76
C ILE A 27 19.16 -10.52 17.90
N SER A 28 19.07 -9.84 19.04
CA SER A 28 18.18 -10.25 20.15
C SER A 28 16.72 -10.23 19.72
N TYR A 29 16.28 -9.21 19.00
CA TYR A 29 14.92 -9.11 18.47
C TYR A 29 14.61 -10.25 17.49
N LEU A 30 15.56 -10.62 16.63
CA LEU A 30 15.39 -11.75 15.71
C LEU A 30 15.27 -13.08 16.47
N THR A 31 16.08 -13.27 17.52
CA THR A 31 16.04 -14.46 18.37
C THR A 31 14.71 -14.56 19.14
N GLU A 32 14.22 -13.45 19.67
CA GLU A 32 12.93 -13.36 20.36
C GLU A 32 11.77 -13.61 19.40
N ALA A 33 11.82 -13.03 18.19
CA ALA A 33 10.81 -13.26 17.16
C ALA A 33 10.79 -14.73 16.73
N GLN A 34 11.94 -15.36 16.47
CA GLN A 34 12.00 -16.80 16.16
C GLN A 34 11.43 -17.64 17.30
N THR A 35 11.78 -17.33 18.54
CA THR A 35 11.22 -18.01 19.72
C THR A 35 9.70 -17.85 19.78
N ALA A 36 9.18 -16.66 19.50
CA ALA A 36 7.75 -16.42 19.45
C ALA A 36 7.07 -17.25 18.35
N LEU A 37 7.60 -17.20 17.12
CA LEU A 37 7.06 -17.88 15.93
C LEU A 37 7.09 -19.41 16.07
N VAL A 38 8.18 -19.97 16.59
CA VAL A 38 8.38 -21.43 16.61
C VAL A 38 7.95 -22.06 17.94
N THR A 39 8.22 -21.40 19.07
CA THR A 39 7.98 -21.98 20.40
C THR A 39 6.71 -21.45 21.05
N THR A 40 6.48 -20.14 21.06
CA THR A 40 5.29 -19.56 21.72
C THR A 40 4.03 -19.87 20.93
N PHE A 41 4.04 -19.74 19.61
CA PHE A 41 2.87 -19.99 18.77
C PHE A 41 2.46 -21.47 18.72
N ALA A 42 3.37 -22.40 18.99
CA ALA A 42 3.07 -23.84 19.10
C ALA A 42 2.26 -24.20 20.36
N LYS A 43 2.17 -23.29 21.34
CA LYS A 43 1.42 -23.52 22.59
C LYS A 43 -0.10 -23.46 22.38
N PRO A 44 -0.88 -23.94 23.37
CA PRO A 44 -2.32 -23.69 23.45
C PRO A 44 -2.68 -22.18 23.42
N THR A 45 -3.91 -21.87 23.00
CA THR A 45 -4.38 -20.48 22.82
C THR A 45 -4.46 -19.70 24.13
N ASP A 46 -4.83 -20.34 25.24
CA ASP A 46 -4.87 -19.77 26.59
C ASP A 46 -3.46 -19.44 27.16
N GLN A 47 -2.41 -19.99 26.55
CA GLN A 47 -1.01 -19.68 26.86
C GLN A 47 -0.38 -18.73 25.82
N GLY A 48 -1.21 -18.06 25.02
CA GLY A 48 -0.76 -17.11 24.03
C GLY A 48 -0.28 -17.72 22.71
N GLY A 49 -0.46 -19.03 22.48
CA GLY A 49 -0.16 -19.67 21.20
C GLY A 49 -1.32 -19.64 20.19
N LEU A 50 -1.18 -20.40 19.09
CA LEU A 50 -2.20 -20.57 18.06
C LEU A 50 -3.10 -21.81 18.31
N GLY A 51 -2.65 -22.74 19.16
CA GLY A 51 -3.22 -24.08 19.26
C GLY A 51 -2.66 -25.05 18.20
N ALA A 52 -2.73 -26.36 18.47
CA ALA A 52 -2.02 -27.38 17.69
C ALA A 52 -2.40 -27.42 16.21
N GLU A 53 -3.68 -27.29 15.88
CA GLU A 53 -4.15 -27.38 14.48
C GLU A 53 -3.78 -26.14 13.67
N ALA A 54 -4.00 -24.93 14.22
CA ALA A 54 -3.66 -23.68 13.56
C ALA A 54 -2.14 -23.51 13.42
N TYR A 55 -1.37 -23.93 14.43
CA TYR A 55 0.08 -23.99 14.30
C TYR A 55 0.51 -25.00 13.24
N GLY A 56 -0.07 -26.21 13.23
CA GLY A 56 0.21 -27.21 12.19
C GLY A 56 -0.03 -26.67 10.78
N PHE A 57 -1.13 -25.95 10.59
CA PHE A 57 -1.49 -25.28 9.33
C PHE A 57 -0.47 -24.21 8.91
N ALA A 58 0.13 -23.46 9.84
CA ALA A 58 1.06 -22.36 9.55
C ALA A 58 2.55 -22.71 9.74
N SER A 59 2.87 -23.88 10.28
CA SER A 59 4.20 -24.23 10.80
C SER A 59 5.33 -24.09 9.78
N ALA A 60 5.09 -24.50 8.53
CA ALA A 60 6.06 -24.38 7.46
C ALA A 60 6.45 -22.91 7.21
N ALA A 61 5.46 -22.01 7.11
CA ALA A 61 5.70 -20.59 6.94
C ALA A 61 6.32 -19.91 8.17
N LEU A 62 5.95 -20.33 9.38
CA LEU A 62 6.51 -19.78 10.63
C LEU A 62 7.98 -20.16 10.85
N GLN A 63 8.44 -21.22 10.18
CA GLN A 63 9.83 -21.68 10.19
C GLN A 63 10.62 -21.22 8.95
N ALA A 64 9.96 -20.55 7.99
CA ALA A 64 10.59 -20.04 6.79
C ALA A 64 11.44 -18.79 7.09
N GLU A 65 12.52 -18.64 6.32
CA GLU A 65 13.50 -17.57 6.46
C GLU A 65 12.92 -16.17 6.19
N ASP A 66 11.84 -16.09 5.40
CA ASP A 66 11.33 -14.83 4.85
C ASP A 66 10.84 -13.86 5.93
N VAL A 67 10.12 -14.36 6.93
CA VAL A 67 9.55 -13.50 7.99
C VAL A 67 10.67 -12.87 8.83
N LEU A 68 11.69 -13.66 9.19
CA LEU A 68 12.81 -13.16 9.98
C LEU A 68 13.76 -12.29 9.15
N SER A 69 13.98 -12.63 7.88
CA SER A 69 14.80 -11.81 6.97
C SER A 69 14.15 -10.45 6.68
N MET A 70 12.82 -10.42 6.55
CA MET A 70 12.06 -9.16 6.46
C MET A 70 12.18 -8.33 7.74
N LEU A 71 12.02 -8.96 8.91
CA LEU A 71 12.20 -8.26 10.18
C LEU A 71 13.63 -7.70 10.28
N ALA A 72 14.65 -8.46 9.89
CA ALA A 72 16.02 -7.98 9.84
C ALA A 72 16.18 -6.75 8.93
N GLY A 73 15.56 -6.75 7.74
CA GLY A 73 15.56 -5.60 6.85
C GLY A 73 14.91 -4.34 7.45
N LEU A 74 13.77 -4.51 8.14
CA LEU A 74 13.09 -3.41 8.83
C LEU A 74 13.92 -2.85 9.99
N LEU A 75 14.46 -3.72 10.84
CA LEU A 75 15.29 -3.32 11.99
C LEU A 75 16.59 -2.67 11.53
N ASP A 76 17.20 -3.16 10.46
CA ASP A 76 18.42 -2.57 9.88
C ASP A 76 18.18 -1.15 9.40
N ARG A 77 17.06 -0.89 8.71
CA ARG A 77 16.67 0.44 8.25
C ARG A 77 16.54 1.45 9.39
N LEU A 78 16.05 1.01 10.56
CA LEU A 78 15.91 1.87 11.74
C LEU A 78 17.26 2.13 12.44
N VAL A 79 18.17 1.15 12.43
CA VAL A 79 19.49 1.25 13.08
C VAL A 79 20.49 2.03 12.25
N GLN A 80 20.43 1.93 10.92
CA GLN A 80 21.42 2.49 10.02
C GLN A 80 21.69 3.99 10.27
N PRO A 81 20.68 4.89 10.37
CA PRO A 81 20.94 6.32 10.55
C PRO A 81 21.58 6.64 11.91
N ALA A 82 21.25 5.87 12.96
CA ALA A 82 21.87 6.01 14.28
C ALA A 82 23.36 5.63 14.27
N VAL A 83 23.72 4.55 13.58
CA VAL A 83 25.14 4.16 13.42
C VAL A 83 25.91 5.26 12.70
N GLN A 84 25.35 5.79 11.62
CA GLN A 84 25.96 6.91 10.88
C GLN A 84 26.16 8.14 11.78
N GLY A 85 25.16 8.47 12.60
CA GLY A 85 25.25 9.59 13.55
C GLY A 85 26.30 9.39 14.64
N GLN A 86 26.44 8.17 15.16
CA GLN A 86 27.47 7.86 16.17
C GLN A 86 28.88 7.87 15.58
N MET A 87 29.06 7.37 14.35
CA MET A 87 30.34 7.44 13.65
C MET A 87 30.78 8.88 13.41
N ALA A 88 29.86 9.78 13.06
CA ALA A 88 30.16 11.19 12.82
C ALA A 88 30.55 11.98 14.10
N LYS A 89 30.15 11.51 15.29
CA LYS A 89 30.51 12.12 16.58
C LYS A 89 31.91 11.74 17.06
N GLY A 90 32.46 10.61 16.57
CA GLY A 90 33.86 10.25 16.77
C GLY A 90 34.78 11.17 15.97
N SER A 91 35.86 11.67 16.57
CA SER A 91 36.76 12.64 15.95
C SER A 91 37.41 12.09 14.66
N ALA A 92 36.89 12.51 13.50
CA ALA A 92 37.31 12.23 12.12
C ALA A 92 37.21 10.74 11.66
N PRO A 93 36.65 10.47 10.47
CA PRO A 93 36.66 9.13 9.91
C PRO A 93 38.11 8.80 9.50
N ALA A 94 38.78 7.97 10.27
CA ALA A 94 39.87 7.19 9.69
C ALA A 94 39.27 6.35 8.55
N PRO A 95 40.02 6.09 7.46
CA PRO A 95 39.54 5.28 6.34
C PRO A 95 39.04 3.86 6.72
N ASP A 96 39.28 3.41 7.96
CA ASP A 96 38.80 2.14 8.55
C ASP A 96 37.57 2.31 9.49
N GLY A 97 36.87 3.44 9.42
CA GLY A 97 35.96 3.93 10.46
C GLY A 97 34.72 3.07 10.76
N TYR A 98 34.16 2.35 9.77
CA TYR A 98 32.95 1.54 9.95
C TYR A 98 33.22 0.28 10.79
N ASP A 99 34.14 -0.56 10.33
CA ASP A 99 34.53 -1.78 11.03
C ASP A 99 35.19 -1.46 12.37
N SER A 100 36.04 -0.43 12.41
CA SER A 100 36.68 0.03 13.65
C SER A 100 35.67 0.55 14.66
N TYR A 101 34.57 1.19 14.22
CA TYR A 101 33.50 1.62 15.13
C TYR A 101 32.87 0.43 15.83
N PHE A 102 32.48 -0.62 15.10
CA PHE A 102 31.90 -1.82 15.70
C PHE A 102 32.91 -2.56 16.58
N ALA A 103 34.15 -2.70 16.11
CA ALA A 103 35.25 -3.33 16.84
C ALA A 103 35.71 -2.54 18.08
N THR A 104 35.24 -1.31 18.27
CA THR A 104 35.56 -0.50 19.47
C THR A 104 34.36 -0.40 20.41
N ASN A 105 33.17 -0.14 19.85
CA ASN A 105 32.02 0.29 20.64
C ASN A 105 30.99 -0.81 20.88
N ILE A 106 30.90 -1.81 20.00
CA ILE A 106 29.85 -2.85 20.07
C ILE A 106 30.46 -4.21 20.42
N LEU A 107 31.48 -4.62 19.66
CA LEU A 107 32.19 -5.89 19.79
C LEU A 107 33.69 -5.69 20.06
N PRO A 108 34.10 -4.94 21.11
CA PRO A 108 35.51 -4.74 21.43
C PRO A 108 36.24 -6.05 21.63
N THR A 109 37.18 -6.37 20.74
CA THR A 109 38.02 -7.55 20.93
C THR A 109 38.81 -7.42 22.25
N SER A 110 38.50 -8.28 23.22
CA SER A 110 39.30 -8.42 24.43
C SER A 110 40.65 -9.09 24.08
N ALA A 111 41.61 -9.04 25.00
CA ALA A 111 42.89 -9.77 24.86
C ALA A 111 42.73 -11.29 24.66
N THR A 112 41.52 -11.84 24.89
CA THR A 112 41.16 -13.26 24.70
C THR A 112 40.26 -13.52 23.47
N GLY A 113 40.05 -12.53 22.60
CA GLY A 113 39.40 -12.70 21.28
C GLY A 113 37.85 -12.72 21.28
N SER A 114 37.18 -12.56 22.42
CA SER A 114 35.72 -12.38 22.51
C SER A 114 35.30 -11.64 23.79
N ILE A 115 34.15 -10.95 23.77
CA ILE A 115 33.53 -10.37 24.98
C ILE A 115 32.48 -11.32 25.55
N THR A 116 32.24 -11.22 26.86
CA THR A 116 31.16 -11.95 27.52
C THR A 116 29.78 -11.44 27.08
N PRO A 117 28.70 -12.25 27.18
CA PRO A 117 27.34 -11.79 26.91
C PRO A 117 26.94 -10.55 27.73
N ALA A 118 27.39 -10.45 28.98
CA ALA A 118 27.10 -9.30 29.85
C ALA A 118 27.77 -8.00 29.36
N GLN A 119 29.04 -8.08 28.94
CA GLN A 119 29.76 -6.94 28.35
C GLN A 119 29.11 -6.50 27.04
N TYR A 120 28.74 -7.46 26.19
CA TYR A 120 28.02 -7.16 24.95
C TYR A 120 26.70 -6.43 25.23
N GLN A 121 25.92 -6.89 26.21
CA GLN A 121 24.68 -6.21 26.61
C GLN A 121 24.96 -4.78 27.11
N THR A 122 25.99 -4.57 27.94
CA THR A 122 26.38 -3.22 28.40
C THR A 122 26.74 -2.29 27.24
N ASN A 123 27.39 -2.79 26.20
CA ASN A 123 27.72 -2.02 25.01
C ASN A 123 26.46 -1.63 24.22
N LEU A 124 25.52 -2.57 24.06
CA LEU A 124 24.22 -2.28 23.44
C LEU A 124 23.44 -1.24 24.22
N ASP A 125 23.38 -1.39 25.55
CA ASP A 125 22.69 -0.44 26.43
C ASP A 125 23.31 0.97 26.32
N THR A 126 24.64 1.06 26.19
CA THR A 126 25.34 2.33 25.98
C THR A 126 24.98 2.97 24.63
N PHE A 127 24.96 2.19 23.55
CA PHE A 127 24.55 2.66 22.23
C PHE A 127 23.10 3.17 22.25
N PHE A 128 22.18 2.37 22.81
CA PHE A 128 20.75 2.69 22.82
C PHE A 128 20.39 3.80 23.81
N ALA A 129 21.16 4.01 24.88
CA ALA A 129 21.04 5.19 25.73
C ALA A 129 21.37 6.48 24.97
N ALA A 130 22.30 6.42 24.02
CA ALA A 130 22.61 7.54 23.12
C ALA A 130 21.64 7.65 21.93
N GLN A 131 20.79 6.65 21.69
CA GLN A 131 19.87 6.54 20.54
C GLN A 131 18.45 6.10 20.97
N PRO A 132 17.78 6.86 21.85
CA PRO A 132 16.49 6.46 22.43
C PRO A 132 15.35 6.28 21.41
N ILE A 133 15.31 7.09 20.33
CA ILE A 133 14.32 6.96 19.25
C ILE A 133 14.41 5.56 18.62
N VAL A 134 15.63 5.16 18.24
CA VAL A 134 15.88 3.87 17.57
C VAL A 134 15.55 2.71 18.48
N LYS A 135 15.95 2.74 19.75
CA LYS A 135 15.63 1.65 20.69
C LYS A 135 14.12 1.40 20.79
N SER A 136 13.34 2.46 20.99
CA SER A 136 11.87 2.34 21.05
C SER A 136 11.26 1.90 19.72
N ALA A 137 11.79 2.39 18.58
CA ALA A 137 11.32 1.96 17.28
C ALA A 137 11.55 0.46 17.03
N LEU A 138 12.72 -0.07 17.41
CA LEU A 138 13.01 -1.52 17.31
C LEU A 138 12.04 -2.36 18.16
N ASP A 139 11.79 -1.94 19.41
CA ASP A 139 10.84 -2.61 20.31
C ASP A 139 9.44 -2.70 19.68
N VAL A 140 8.96 -1.59 19.12
CA VAL A 140 7.67 -1.50 18.45
C VAL A 140 7.61 -2.37 17.20
N ALA A 141 8.61 -2.26 16.31
CA ALA A 141 8.64 -3.00 15.05
C ALA A 141 8.62 -4.51 15.27
N ALA A 142 9.49 -5.01 16.17
CA ALA A 142 9.55 -6.44 16.47
C ALA A 142 8.24 -6.96 17.05
N ALA A 143 7.63 -6.24 17.99
CA ALA A 143 6.36 -6.62 18.59
C ALA A 143 5.22 -6.64 17.56
N GLN A 144 5.16 -5.64 16.67
CA GLN A 144 4.12 -5.54 15.64
C GLN A 144 4.23 -6.62 14.57
N VAL A 145 5.43 -6.94 14.09
CA VAL A 145 5.62 -8.06 13.14
C VAL A 145 5.10 -9.36 13.74
N VAL A 146 5.53 -9.70 14.96
CA VAL A 146 5.11 -10.95 15.62
C VAL A 146 3.59 -10.98 15.83
N ALA A 147 3.00 -9.87 16.30
CA ALA A 147 1.55 -9.77 16.51
C ALA A 147 0.75 -9.86 15.20
N ASN A 148 1.23 -9.22 14.13
CA ASN A 148 0.59 -9.26 12.81
C ASN A 148 0.60 -10.69 12.24
N ILE A 149 1.75 -11.38 12.29
CA ILE A 149 1.88 -12.77 11.82
C ILE A 149 0.96 -13.71 12.62
N LYS A 150 0.89 -13.55 13.95
CA LYS A 150 -0.04 -14.32 14.79
C LYS A 150 -1.48 -14.13 14.34
N THR A 151 -1.88 -12.87 14.16
CA THR A 151 -3.24 -12.48 13.78
C THR A 151 -3.61 -13.05 12.42
N ALA A 152 -2.72 -12.91 11.42
CA ALA A 152 -2.91 -13.46 10.09
C ALA A 152 -3.04 -14.99 10.12
N CYS A 153 -2.14 -15.71 10.79
CA CYS A 153 -2.20 -17.18 10.88
C CYS A 153 -3.51 -17.66 11.54
N THR A 154 -3.95 -16.96 12.59
CA THR A 154 -5.24 -17.24 13.26
C THR A 154 -6.42 -17.06 12.30
N ARG A 155 -6.44 -15.95 11.54
CA ARG A 155 -7.49 -15.63 10.58
C ARG A 155 -7.52 -16.61 9.40
N PHE A 156 -6.37 -16.91 8.78
CA PHE A 156 -6.28 -17.89 7.70
C PHE A 156 -6.79 -19.27 8.11
N TYR A 157 -6.43 -19.75 9.31
CA TYR A 157 -6.90 -21.05 9.79
C TYR A 157 -8.42 -21.05 10.00
N ALA A 158 -8.97 -19.98 10.57
CA ALA A 158 -10.40 -19.82 10.82
C ALA A 158 -11.21 -19.70 9.51
N ASP A 159 -10.64 -19.05 8.49
CA ASP A 159 -11.34 -18.74 7.24
C ASP A 159 -11.08 -19.74 6.11
N ARG A 160 -10.32 -20.82 6.37
CA ARG A 160 -9.95 -21.82 5.36
C ARG A 160 -11.12 -22.30 4.51
N ALA A 161 -12.28 -22.57 5.12
CA ALA A 161 -13.45 -23.05 4.40
C ALA A 161 -14.08 -21.98 3.50
N ALA A 162 -14.06 -20.71 3.92
CA ALA A 162 -14.54 -19.60 3.11
C ALA A 162 -13.60 -19.32 1.94
N LEU A 163 -12.28 -19.38 2.16
CA LEU A 163 -11.28 -19.30 1.09
C LEU A 163 -11.42 -20.46 0.11
N GLN A 164 -11.65 -21.69 0.58
CA GLN A 164 -11.92 -22.83 -0.31
C GLN A 164 -13.18 -22.59 -1.17
N ALA A 165 -14.25 -22.07 -0.57
CA ALA A 165 -15.49 -21.77 -1.30
C ALA A 165 -15.33 -20.62 -2.31
N LEU A 166 -14.46 -19.65 -2.03
CA LEU A 166 -14.13 -18.55 -2.94
C LEU A 166 -13.47 -19.09 -4.23
N TYR A 167 -12.51 -20.00 -4.09
CA TYR A 167 -11.75 -20.58 -5.21
C TYR A 167 -12.39 -21.84 -5.82
N ALA A 168 -13.59 -22.24 -5.40
CA ALA A 168 -14.20 -23.51 -5.79
C ALA A 168 -14.43 -23.69 -7.31
N ASP A 169 -14.57 -22.60 -8.08
CA ASP A 169 -14.69 -22.69 -9.54
C ASP A 169 -13.34 -22.71 -10.26
N GLN A 170 -12.25 -22.38 -9.56
CA GLN A 170 -10.91 -22.29 -10.15
C GLN A 170 -10.15 -23.61 -10.06
N LEU A 171 -10.57 -24.51 -9.19
CA LEU A 171 -9.91 -25.78 -8.92
C LEU A 171 -10.96 -26.90 -8.92
N ASP A 172 -10.53 -28.13 -9.18
CA ASP A 172 -11.42 -29.28 -9.23
C ASP A 172 -12.04 -29.64 -7.85
N SER A 173 -12.90 -30.66 -7.84
CA SER A 173 -13.58 -31.11 -6.62
C SER A 173 -12.65 -31.68 -5.53
N MET A 174 -11.38 -31.91 -5.83
CA MET A 174 -10.37 -32.37 -4.87
C MET A 174 -9.65 -31.21 -4.17
N PHE A 175 -10.08 -29.97 -4.41
CA PHE A 175 -9.47 -28.78 -3.85
C PHE A 175 -9.62 -28.66 -2.33
N HIS A 176 -8.48 -28.65 -1.65
CA HIS A 176 -8.38 -28.34 -0.23
C HIS A 176 -7.21 -27.40 0.05
N LEU A 177 -7.40 -26.49 1.00
CA LEU A 177 -6.30 -25.71 1.59
C LEU A 177 -5.64 -26.57 2.67
N LEU A 178 -4.36 -26.88 2.48
CA LEU A 178 -3.61 -27.80 3.33
C LEU A 178 -2.75 -27.09 4.38
N GLY A 179 -2.29 -25.88 4.07
CA GLY A 179 -1.42 -25.11 4.96
C GLY A 179 -0.92 -23.82 4.33
N ILE A 180 -0.16 -23.06 5.12
CA ILE A 180 0.59 -21.90 4.68
C ILE A 180 2.03 -22.32 4.47
N LYS A 181 2.53 -22.13 3.24
CA LYS A 181 3.92 -22.43 2.88
C LYS A 181 4.84 -21.26 3.16
N GLN A 182 4.40 -20.05 2.83
CA GLN A 182 5.23 -18.86 2.88
C GLN A 182 4.39 -17.63 3.24
N ILE A 183 4.95 -16.71 4.02
CA ILE A 183 4.35 -15.40 4.33
C ILE A 183 5.39 -14.32 3.97
N VAL A 184 5.00 -13.42 3.08
CA VAL A 184 5.83 -12.30 2.62
C VAL A 184 5.10 -11.00 2.93
N PRO A 185 5.58 -10.19 3.88
CA PRO A 185 4.97 -8.90 4.16
C PRO A 185 5.14 -7.92 3.00
N MET A 186 4.11 -7.11 2.76
CA MET A 186 4.09 -6.11 1.70
C MET A 186 4.28 -4.69 2.23
N GLY A 187 5.21 -3.95 1.63
CA GLY A 187 5.52 -2.57 2.03
C GLY A 187 6.47 -2.48 3.22
N GLY A 188 6.71 -1.27 3.72
CA GLY A 188 7.61 -1.01 4.84
C GLY A 188 6.99 -0.24 6.00
N MET A 189 5.66 -0.07 6.00
CA MET A 189 4.94 0.67 7.04
C MET A 189 3.78 -0.18 7.57
N PHE A 190 3.52 -0.08 8.87
CA PHE A 190 2.33 -0.68 9.48
C PHE A 190 1.13 0.23 9.28
N GLY A 191 -0.06 -0.34 9.21
CA GLY A 191 -1.34 0.35 9.24
C GLY A 191 -2.25 -0.30 10.27
N HIS A 192 -3.51 0.10 10.30
CA HIS A 192 -4.61 -0.56 10.98
C HIS A 192 -4.24 -1.26 12.30
N THR A 193 -3.89 -0.48 13.34
CA THR A 193 -3.52 -0.98 14.68
C THR A 193 -2.23 -1.82 14.75
N GLY A 194 -1.27 -1.60 13.83
CA GLY A 194 0.07 -2.21 13.86
C GLY A 194 0.19 -3.46 13.00
N GLN A 195 -0.73 -3.62 12.05
CA GLN A 195 -0.76 -4.72 11.11
C GLN A 195 -0.18 -4.29 9.76
N GLN A 196 0.15 -5.27 8.94
CA GLN A 196 0.70 -5.04 7.61
C GLN A 196 0.04 -6.00 6.62
N LYS A 197 -0.17 -5.54 5.40
CA LYS A 197 -0.57 -6.37 4.26
C LYS A 197 0.43 -7.49 4.02
N LEU A 198 -0.04 -8.70 3.72
CA LEU A 198 0.82 -9.87 3.52
C LEU A 198 0.47 -10.56 2.20
N GLU A 199 1.47 -10.96 1.43
CA GLU A 199 1.34 -12.00 0.40
C GLU A 199 1.57 -13.36 1.05
N VAL A 200 0.66 -14.30 0.81
CA VAL A 200 0.66 -15.59 1.48
C VAL A 200 0.55 -16.69 0.43
N GLU A 201 1.55 -17.56 0.40
CA GLU A 201 1.54 -18.76 -0.42
C GLU A 201 0.84 -19.89 0.35
N LEU A 202 -0.30 -20.33 -0.17
CA LEU A 202 -1.09 -21.42 0.40
C LEU A 202 -0.82 -22.72 -0.35
N VAL A 203 -0.62 -23.80 0.40
CA VAL A 203 -0.54 -25.16 -0.14
C VAL A 203 -1.94 -25.65 -0.44
N VAL A 204 -2.15 -26.16 -1.65
CA VAL A 204 -3.44 -26.67 -2.09
C VAL A 204 -3.35 -28.08 -2.67
N SER A 205 -4.47 -28.81 -2.61
CA SER A 205 -4.70 -30.01 -3.42
C SER A 205 -5.57 -29.69 -4.63
N GLY A 206 -5.72 -30.65 -5.54
CA GLY A 206 -6.54 -30.52 -6.74
C GLY A 206 -5.79 -29.89 -7.91
N ALA A 207 -6.37 -30.01 -9.10
CA ALA A 207 -5.87 -29.39 -10.32
C ALA A 207 -6.75 -28.21 -10.76
N PRO A 208 -6.23 -27.27 -11.57
CA PRO A 208 -7.05 -26.25 -12.21
C PRO A 208 -8.22 -26.84 -13.00
N SER A 209 -9.42 -26.29 -12.77
CA SER A 209 -10.63 -26.63 -13.52
C SER A 209 -10.58 -26.09 -14.95
N ALA A 210 -11.48 -26.56 -15.82
CA ALA A 210 -11.65 -25.97 -17.14
C ALA A 210 -12.13 -24.52 -17.03
N GLY A 211 -11.40 -23.58 -17.63
CA GLY A 211 -11.68 -22.14 -17.52
C GLY A 211 -11.13 -21.50 -16.24
N SER A 212 -10.35 -22.24 -15.45
CA SER A 212 -9.57 -21.69 -14.35
C SER A 212 -8.62 -20.60 -14.84
N MET A 213 -8.36 -19.63 -13.98
CA MET A 213 -7.31 -18.65 -14.19
C MET A 213 -5.90 -19.20 -13.99
N PHE A 214 -5.77 -20.39 -13.41
CA PHE A 214 -4.50 -21.07 -13.24
C PHE A 214 -4.19 -21.94 -14.47
N ASP A 215 -2.96 -21.83 -15.00
CA ASP A 215 -2.51 -22.69 -16.09
C ASP A 215 -2.36 -24.14 -15.62
N PRO A 216 -3.14 -25.10 -16.16
CA PRO A 216 -3.07 -26.51 -15.78
C PRO A 216 -1.68 -27.12 -15.94
N ASN A 217 -0.87 -26.63 -16.88
CA ASN A 217 0.46 -27.17 -17.17
C ASN A 217 1.57 -26.61 -16.26
N ARG A 218 1.27 -25.53 -15.51
CA ARG A 218 2.25 -24.81 -14.68
C ARG A 218 1.83 -24.70 -13.22
N PHE A 219 0.71 -25.31 -12.84
CA PHE A 219 0.17 -25.21 -11.49
C PHE A 219 1.00 -26.03 -10.49
N GLY A 220 1.68 -25.35 -9.57
CA GLY A 220 2.66 -25.93 -8.64
C GLY A 220 2.08 -26.41 -7.30
N ASN A 221 0.79 -26.75 -7.22
CA ASN A 221 0.07 -27.08 -5.98
C ASN A 221 0.06 -25.95 -4.93
N THR A 222 0.24 -24.70 -5.36
CA THR A 222 0.13 -23.53 -4.48
C THR A 222 -0.68 -22.42 -5.14
N ILE A 223 -1.32 -21.61 -4.30
CA ILE A 223 -1.97 -20.36 -4.73
C ILE A 223 -1.45 -19.21 -3.87
N TRP A 224 -1.41 -18.02 -4.45
CA TRP A 224 -1.02 -16.81 -3.75
C TRP A 224 -2.25 -15.96 -3.41
N VAL A 225 -2.34 -15.58 -2.14
CA VAL A 225 -3.43 -14.77 -1.60
C VAL A 225 -2.83 -13.58 -0.88
N THR A 226 -3.37 -12.41 -1.18
CA THR A 226 -3.07 -11.18 -0.49
C THR A 226 -3.99 -11.05 0.71
N TYR A 227 -3.44 -11.03 1.93
CA TYR A 227 -4.15 -10.69 3.16
C TYR A 227 -4.09 -9.20 3.42
N GLU A 228 -5.26 -8.59 3.60
CA GLU A 228 -5.39 -7.16 3.90
C GLU A 228 -5.99 -6.99 5.30
N PRO A 229 -5.24 -6.42 6.26
CA PRO A 229 -5.73 -6.16 7.60
C PRO A 229 -6.60 -4.90 7.64
N ARG A 230 -7.46 -4.68 6.64
CA ARG A 230 -8.41 -3.57 6.55
C ARG A 230 -9.71 -4.07 5.93
N ASP A 231 -10.78 -3.30 6.05
CA ASP A 231 -12.00 -3.64 5.33
C ASP A 231 -11.77 -3.59 3.80
N VAL A 232 -12.10 -4.69 3.12
CA VAL A 232 -12.05 -4.84 1.65
C VAL A 232 -13.45 -4.98 1.05
N GLU A 233 -14.49 -4.68 1.83
CA GLU A 233 -15.88 -4.69 1.38
C GLU A 233 -16.08 -3.82 0.14
N ILE A 234 -15.61 -2.57 0.16
CA ILE A 234 -15.79 -1.67 -0.98
C ILE A 234 -15.06 -2.15 -2.23
N ASP A 235 -13.85 -2.71 -2.07
CA ASP A 235 -13.10 -3.30 -3.16
C ASP A 235 -13.86 -4.47 -3.80
N CYS A 236 -14.49 -5.31 -2.97
CA CYS A 236 -15.34 -6.41 -3.43
C CYS A 236 -16.58 -5.92 -4.17
N LEU A 237 -17.21 -4.84 -3.70
CA LEU A 237 -18.36 -4.23 -4.38
C LEU A 237 -17.99 -3.62 -5.74
N ILE A 238 -16.77 -3.11 -5.88
CA ILE A 238 -16.31 -2.48 -7.13
C ILE A 238 -15.85 -3.53 -8.16
N CYS A 239 -15.04 -4.50 -7.75
CA CYS A 239 -14.35 -5.42 -8.68
C CYS A 239 -14.35 -6.90 -8.25
N GLY A 240 -15.10 -7.27 -7.21
CA GLY A 240 -15.22 -8.65 -6.78
C GLY A 240 -16.03 -9.51 -7.76
N VAL A 241 -15.71 -10.80 -7.83
CA VAL A 241 -16.56 -11.80 -8.50
C VAL A 241 -17.74 -12.16 -7.59
N SER A 242 -18.95 -11.74 -7.96
CA SER A 242 -20.13 -11.83 -7.09
C SER A 242 -20.51 -13.26 -6.73
N ASP A 243 -20.49 -14.16 -7.71
CA ASP A 243 -20.82 -15.57 -7.48
C ASP A 243 -19.84 -16.24 -6.50
N ALA A 244 -18.55 -15.94 -6.63
CA ALA A 244 -17.51 -16.48 -5.77
C ALA A 244 -17.65 -15.98 -4.33
N VAL A 245 -17.84 -14.67 -4.13
CA VAL A 245 -17.98 -14.12 -2.77
C VAL A 245 -19.28 -14.59 -2.11
N ASN A 246 -20.41 -14.64 -2.84
CA ASN A 246 -21.69 -15.10 -2.30
C ASN A 246 -21.62 -16.56 -1.84
N ARG A 247 -20.92 -17.43 -2.58
CA ARG A 247 -20.63 -18.80 -2.13
C ARG A 247 -19.77 -18.81 -0.86
N ALA A 248 -18.70 -18.02 -0.84
CA ALA A 248 -17.75 -17.99 0.26
C ALA A 248 -18.35 -17.45 1.57
N THR A 249 -19.19 -16.42 1.48
CA THR A 249 -19.88 -15.83 2.63
C THR A 249 -21.14 -16.60 3.03
N LYS A 250 -21.65 -17.46 2.14
CA LYS A 250 -22.95 -18.16 2.28
C LYS A 250 -24.11 -17.19 2.49
N THR A 251 -24.01 -16.01 1.89
CA THR A 251 -25.01 -14.95 1.94
C THR A 251 -25.16 -14.31 0.57
N SER A 252 -26.25 -13.58 0.34
CA SER A 252 -26.37 -12.68 -0.81
C SER A 252 -25.56 -11.40 -0.54
N PHE A 253 -24.24 -11.51 -0.51
CA PHE A 253 -23.33 -10.40 -0.23
C PHE A 253 -23.51 -9.27 -1.24
N GLN A 254 -23.57 -9.57 -2.54
CA GLN A 254 -23.88 -8.61 -3.60
C GLN A 254 -24.52 -9.29 -4.81
N GLN A 255 -25.21 -8.53 -5.66
CA GLN A 255 -25.81 -9.09 -6.89
C GLN A 255 -24.79 -9.12 -8.04
N ASN A 256 -24.19 -7.98 -8.34
CA ASN A 256 -23.10 -7.81 -9.29
C ASN A 256 -22.18 -6.73 -8.73
N SER A 257 -20.87 -6.90 -8.89
CA SER A 257 -19.94 -5.81 -8.67
C SER A 257 -20.06 -4.77 -9.79
N LEU A 258 -19.52 -3.58 -9.57
CA LEU A 258 -19.54 -2.51 -10.57
C LEU A 258 -18.88 -2.94 -11.90
N ALA A 259 -17.77 -3.68 -11.82
CA ALA A 259 -17.10 -4.27 -12.97
C ALA A 259 -17.98 -5.31 -13.70
N GLU A 260 -18.70 -6.17 -12.98
CA GLU A 260 -19.61 -7.15 -13.59
C GLU A 260 -20.80 -6.49 -14.30
N ILE A 261 -21.37 -5.41 -13.73
CA ILE A 261 -22.43 -4.62 -14.38
C ILE A 261 -21.93 -4.06 -15.71
N PHE A 262 -20.73 -3.46 -15.72
CA PHE A 262 -20.11 -2.94 -16.94
C PHE A 262 -19.83 -4.05 -17.96
N ASN A 263 -19.25 -5.17 -17.52
CA ASN A 263 -18.87 -6.28 -18.41
C ASN A 263 -20.07 -6.93 -19.09
N LYS A 264 -21.20 -7.05 -18.37
CA LYS A 264 -22.46 -7.50 -18.96
C LYS A 264 -22.93 -6.57 -20.09
N ALA A 265 -22.83 -5.25 -19.89
CA ALA A 265 -23.20 -4.28 -20.91
C ALA A 265 -22.24 -4.27 -22.10
N VAL A 266 -20.93 -4.45 -21.88
CA VAL A 266 -19.94 -4.62 -22.96
C VAL A 266 -20.30 -5.83 -23.81
N ALA A 267 -20.57 -6.98 -23.20
CA ALA A 267 -20.92 -8.21 -23.90
C ALA A 267 -22.25 -8.12 -24.66
N ALA A 268 -23.20 -7.33 -24.16
CA ALA A 268 -24.50 -7.11 -24.80
C ALA A 268 -24.49 -6.02 -25.89
N ASN A 269 -23.39 -5.26 -26.04
CA ASN A 269 -23.33 -4.15 -26.98
C ASN A 269 -23.26 -4.65 -28.43
N THR A 270 -24.18 -4.17 -29.27
CA THR A 270 -24.29 -4.57 -30.68
C THR A 270 -23.78 -3.51 -31.66
N ASP A 271 -23.44 -2.31 -31.19
CA ASP A 271 -22.80 -1.28 -32.01
C ASP A 271 -21.34 -1.67 -32.26
N LYS A 272 -21.06 -2.10 -33.50
CA LYS A 272 -19.71 -2.55 -33.90
C LYS A 272 -18.64 -1.47 -33.76
N ALA A 273 -18.99 -0.19 -33.96
CA ALA A 273 -18.02 0.89 -33.89
C ALA A 273 -17.63 1.17 -32.43
N LEU A 274 -18.61 1.17 -31.53
CA LEU A 274 -18.40 1.34 -30.10
C LEU A 274 -17.72 0.11 -29.48
N ALA A 275 -18.17 -1.10 -29.83
CA ALA A 275 -17.63 -2.36 -29.31
C ALA A 275 -16.14 -2.54 -29.60
N ALA A 276 -15.62 -2.01 -30.72
CA ALA A 276 -14.18 -2.04 -31.03
C ALA A 276 -13.31 -1.25 -30.03
N GLN A 277 -13.93 -0.35 -29.25
CA GLN A 277 -13.26 0.51 -28.27
C GLN A 277 -13.60 0.14 -26.82
N LEU A 278 -14.38 -0.93 -26.61
CA LEU A 278 -14.75 -1.42 -25.30
C LEU A 278 -13.90 -2.63 -24.93
N GLN A 279 -13.41 -2.65 -23.70
CA GLN A 279 -12.77 -3.80 -23.08
C GLN A 279 -13.44 -4.07 -21.74
N PRO A 280 -13.59 -5.33 -21.32
CA PRO A 280 -14.11 -5.63 -20.00
C PRO A 280 -13.19 -5.06 -18.92
N LEU A 281 -13.79 -4.63 -17.82
CA LEU A 281 -13.09 -4.28 -16.60
C LEU A 281 -12.61 -5.55 -15.89
N PRO A 282 -11.43 -5.52 -15.26
CA PRO A 282 -10.92 -6.64 -14.50
C PRO A 282 -11.80 -6.93 -13.28
N VAL A 283 -11.99 -8.22 -13.00
CA VAL A 283 -12.59 -8.73 -11.76
C VAL A 283 -11.59 -9.57 -10.99
N GLN A 284 -11.74 -9.64 -9.67
CA GLN A 284 -10.86 -10.36 -8.77
C GLN A 284 -11.64 -11.20 -7.76
N LEU A 285 -11.05 -12.30 -7.31
CA LEU A 285 -11.56 -13.02 -6.15
C LEU A 285 -11.23 -12.23 -4.89
N ILE A 286 -12.26 -11.68 -4.24
CA ILE A 286 -12.14 -10.88 -3.03
C ILE A 286 -13.08 -11.45 -1.97
N LEU A 287 -12.56 -11.68 -0.77
CA LEU A 287 -13.31 -12.18 0.38
C LEU A 287 -13.22 -11.19 1.54
N PRO A 288 -14.24 -10.34 1.72
CA PRO A 288 -14.40 -9.52 2.91
C PRO A 288 -14.75 -10.38 4.13
N ARG A 289 -14.16 -10.06 5.28
CA ARG A 289 -14.45 -10.68 6.58
C ARG A 289 -14.79 -9.58 7.57
N ASN A 290 -15.87 -9.80 8.32
CA ASN A 290 -16.44 -8.79 9.22
C ASN A 290 -16.64 -7.43 8.50
N PRO A 291 -17.40 -7.39 7.38
CA PRO A 291 -17.60 -6.17 6.60
C PRO A 291 -18.10 -5.02 7.48
N SER A 292 -17.56 -3.82 7.30
CA SER A 292 -17.86 -2.65 8.14
C SER A 292 -19.34 -2.27 8.10
N SER A 293 -20.04 -2.52 6.99
CA SER A 293 -21.49 -2.29 6.88
C SER A 293 -22.33 -3.13 7.85
N GLN A 294 -21.76 -4.18 8.46
CA GLN A 294 -22.43 -5.12 9.34
C GLN A 294 -21.87 -5.14 10.77
N THR A 295 -20.89 -4.29 11.10
CA THR A 295 -20.17 -4.32 12.37
C THR A 295 -20.28 -3.01 13.14
N THR A 296 -20.12 -3.07 14.47
CA THR A 296 -20.10 -1.90 15.35
C THR A 296 -19.13 -2.15 16.51
N PRO A 297 -18.12 -1.30 16.75
CA PRO A 297 -17.72 -0.19 15.87
C PRO A 297 -17.24 -0.70 14.49
N PRO A 298 -17.50 0.04 13.40
CA PRO A 298 -17.11 -0.37 12.05
C PRO A 298 -15.58 -0.47 11.91
N VAL A 299 -15.04 -1.25 10.96
CA VAL A 299 -13.58 -1.33 10.65
C VAL A 299 -12.73 -2.07 11.69
N ALA A 300 -13.00 -1.93 12.99
CA ALA A 300 -12.15 -2.42 14.09
C ALA A 300 -11.74 -3.91 14.00
N THR A 301 -12.63 -4.73 13.43
CA THR A 301 -12.43 -6.17 13.25
C THR A 301 -12.52 -6.61 11.80
N SER A 302 -12.62 -5.65 10.88
CA SER A 302 -12.74 -5.89 9.44
C SER A 302 -11.38 -6.22 8.85
N TYR A 303 -11.36 -7.18 7.93
CA TYR A 303 -10.18 -7.59 7.17
C TYR A 303 -10.64 -8.30 5.91
N GLY A 304 -9.71 -8.74 5.07
CA GLY A 304 -10.07 -9.71 4.05
C GLY A 304 -8.91 -10.25 3.25
N TYR A 305 -9.28 -10.93 2.18
CA TYR A 305 -8.35 -11.62 1.30
C TYR A 305 -8.64 -11.25 -0.14
N ARG A 306 -7.60 -11.18 -0.95
CA ARG A 306 -7.70 -10.98 -2.39
C ARG A 306 -6.82 -11.99 -3.10
N GLN A 307 -7.21 -12.34 -4.32
CA GLN A 307 -6.31 -13.02 -5.22
C GLN A 307 -5.05 -12.18 -5.44
N SER A 308 -3.89 -12.81 -5.29
CA SER A 308 -2.63 -12.14 -5.60
C SER A 308 -2.47 -11.98 -7.12
N LEU A 309 -2.04 -10.78 -7.52
CA LEU A 309 -1.74 -10.45 -8.92
C LEU A 309 -0.26 -10.64 -9.27
N THR A 310 0.59 -10.86 -8.26
CA THR A 310 2.05 -10.92 -8.39
C THR A 310 2.57 -12.14 -7.65
N ALA A 311 2.96 -13.18 -8.38
CA ALA A 311 3.57 -14.37 -7.80
C ALA A 311 4.91 -14.72 -8.47
N PRO A 312 6.02 -14.89 -7.72
CA PRO A 312 6.28 -14.40 -6.35
C PRO A 312 6.71 -12.91 -6.32
N PRO A 313 6.60 -12.21 -5.17
CA PRO A 313 7.14 -10.86 -5.00
C PRO A 313 8.66 -10.83 -5.28
N LEU A 314 9.10 -9.91 -6.14
CA LEU A 314 10.50 -9.79 -6.53
C LEU A 314 11.29 -8.89 -5.55
N THR A 315 12.50 -9.30 -5.17
CA THR A 315 13.43 -8.47 -4.40
C THR A 315 13.80 -7.19 -5.17
N ALA A 316 14.28 -6.15 -4.48
CA ALA A 316 14.75 -4.93 -5.16
C ALA A 316 15.82 -5.23 -6.22
N GLN A 317 16.78 -6.11 -5.91
CA GLN A 317 17.80 -6.55 -6.84
C GLN A 317 17.21 -7.31 -8.04
N GLN A 318 16.24 -8.19 -7.81
CA GLN A 318 15.53 -8.86 -8.90
C GLN A 318 14.80 -7.83 -9.77
N ARG A 319 14.07 -6.87 -9.19
CA ARG A 319 13.37 -5.79 -9.91
C ARG A 319 14.28 -4.87 -10.73
N GLN A 320 15.60 -4.89 -10.51
CA GLN A 320 16.56 -4.19 -11.38
C GLN A 320 16.94 -5.01 -12.62
N GLN A 321 16.89 -6.35 -12.52
CA GLN A 321 17.31 -7.26 -13.57
C GLN A 321 16.20 -7.50 -14.60
N THR A 322 16.54 -7.57 -15.89
CA THR A 322 15.57 -7.85 -16.96
C THR A 322 14.95 -9.23 -16.88
N SER A 323 15.71 -10.21 -16.44
CA SER A 323 15.27 -11.60 -16.26
C SER A 323 14.15 -11.77 -15.23
N SER A 324 13.89 -10.77 -14.39
CA SER A 324 12.83 -10.84 -13.38
C SER A 324 11.46 -10.40 -13.91
N LEU A 325 11.41 -9.73 -15.06
CA LEU A 325 10.15 -9.39 -15.69
C LEU A 325 9.47 -10.67 -16.17
N THR A 326 8.25 -10.91 -15.68
CA THR A 326 7.49 -12.11 -16.01
C THR A 326 6.72 -11.93 -17.31
N ALA A 327 6.29 -13.05 -17.90
CA ALA A 327 5.39 -13.04 -19.07
C ALA A 327 4.05 -12.32 -18.81
N ASN A 328 3.73 -11.97 -17.56
CA ASN A 328 2.51 -11.23 -17.21
C ASN A 328 2.58 -9.75 -17.59
N VAL A 329 3.79 -9.21 -17.77
CA VAL A 329 4.03 -7.78 -18.05
C VAL A 329 5.00 -7.56 -19.22
N LEU A 330 5.77 -8.58 -19.63
CA LEU A 330 6.72 -8.51 -20.73
C LEU A 330 6.14 -9.12 -22.02
N ILE A 331 5.89 -8.26 -23.00
CA ILE A 331 5.50 -8.61 -24.36
C ILE A 331 6.73 -9.12 -25.11
N GLN A 332 6.65 -10.38 -25.56
CA GLN A 332 7.73 -11.02 -26.30
C GLN A 332 7.82 -10.50 -27.74
N PRO A 333 8.99 -10.62 -28.41
CA PRO A 333 9.19 -10.07 -29.76
C PRO A 333 8.27 -10.66 -30.84
N ASP A 334 7.76 -11.87 -30.61
CA ASP A 334 6.84 -12.60 -31.50
C ASP A 334 5.36 -12.28 -31.23
N ALA A 335 5.05 -11.52 -30.17
CA ALA A 335 3.70 -11.14 -29.82
C ALA A 335 3.27 -9.83 -30.52
N ASN A 336 1.95 -9.67 -30.73
CA ASN A 336 1.41 -8.46 -31.34
C ASN A 336 1.32 -7.32 -30.32
N VAL A 337 2.37 -6.50 -30.26
CA VAL A 337 2.49 -5.34 -29.36
C VAL A 337 1.31 -4.39 -29.50
N THR A 338 0.86 -4.09 -30.72
CA THR A 338 -0.27 -3.17 -30.95
C THR A 338 -1.57 -3.71 -30.37
N THR A 339 -1.87 -4.99 -30.57
CA THR A 339 -3.09 -5.60 -30.02
C THR A 339 -3.07 -5.61 -28.50
N ILE A 340 -1.99 -6.11 -27.89
CA ILE A 340 -1.86 -6.17 -26.42
C ILE A 340 -1.86 -4.77 -25.81
N GLY A 341 -1.05 -3.86 -26.36
CA GLY A 341 -0.94 -2.47 -25.93
C GLY A 341 -2.28 -1.73 -26.03
N SER A 342 -2.99 -1.86 -27.15
CA SER A 342 -4.31 -1.25 -27.35
C SER A 342 -5.33 -1.76 -26.34
N ALA A 343 -5.42 -3.07 -26.11
CA ALA A 343 -6.36 -3.65 -25.15
C ALA A 343 -6.11 -3.16 -23.72
N PHE A 344 -4.85 -3.18 -23.28
CA PHE A 344 -4.46 -2.67 -21.97
C PHE A 344 -4.84 -1.19 -21.79
N HIS A 345 -4.59 -0.35 -22.79
CA HIS A 345 -4.89 1.09 -22.70
C HIS A 345 -6.39 1.39 -22.84
N LEU A 346 -7.15 0.62 -23.62
CA LEU A 346 -8.61 0.70 -23.65
C LEU A 346 -9.21 0.36 -22.27
N THR A 347 -8.73 -0.71 -21.61
CA THR A 347 -9.14 -1.07 -20.24
C THR A 347 -8.76 0.02 -19.24
N MET A 348 -7.56 0.61 -19.34
CA MET A 348 -7.18 1.78 -18.54
C MET A 348 -8.15 2.94 -18.73
N GLY A 349 -8.56 3.23 -19.96
CA GLY A 349 -9.58 4.24 -20.25
C GLY A 349 -10.93 3.93 -19.59
N ALA A 350 -11.34 2.66 -19.59
CA ALA A 350 -12.55 2.22 -18.90
C ALA A 350 -12.47 2.39 -17.38
N ILE A 351 -11.31 2.09 -16.77
CA ILE A 351 -11.03 2.33 -15.35
C ILE A 351 -11.16 3.82 -15.03
N CYS A 352 -10.62 4.70 -15.87
CA CYS A 352 -10.77 6.15 -15.70
C CYS A 352 -12.23 6.58 -15.72
N ALA A 353 -13.01 6.09 -16.69
CA ALA A 353 -14.43 6.42 -16.82
C ALA A 353 -15.24 5.99 -15.59
N VAL A 354 -15.00 4.77 -15.09
CA VAL A 354 -15.62 4.27 -13.86
C VAL A 354 -15.21 5.13 -12.67
N SER A 355 -13.92 5.40 -12.52
CA SER A 355 -13.39 6.13 -11.36
C SER A 355 -13.94 7.55 -11.29
N SER A 356 -14.03 8.23 -12.43
CA SER A 356 -14.65 9.56 -12.52
C SER A 356 -16.17 9.54 -12.35
N THR A 357 -16.85 8.44 -12.67
CA THR A 357 -18.32 8.35 -12.56
C THR A 357 -18.75 7.99 -11.14
N PHE A 358 -17.99 7.11 -10.48
CA PHE A 358 -18.28 6.55 -9.17
C PHE A 358 -17.29 7.05 -8.10
N SER A 359 -16.67 8.20 -8.31
CA SER A 359 -15.76 8.86 -7.36
C SER A 359 -14.77 7.92 -6.66
N ILE A 360 -14.10 7.10 -7.46
CA ILE A 360 -13.02 6.24 -6.96
C ILE A 360 -11.74 7.08 -7.01
N THR A 361 -11.21 7.40 -5.83
CA THR A 361 -10.00 8.21 -5.66
C THR A 361 -8.88 7.37 -5.05
N GLY A 362 -7.70 7.96 -4.85
CA GLY A 362 -6.54 7.24 -4.32
C GLY A 362 -5.94 6.21 -5.27
N LEU A 363 -6.36 6.21 -6.54
CA LEU A 363 -5.87 5.32 -7.59
C LEU A 363 -4.54 5.81 -8.13
N SER A 364 -3.53 6.00 -7.26
CA SER A 364 -2.19 6.38 -7.69
C SER A 364 -1.69 5.46 -8.81
N SER A 365 -0.81 5.94 -9.69
CA SER A 365 -0.21 5.08 -10.72
C SER A 365 0.49 3.84 -10.14
N SER A 366 0.99 3.91 -8.91
CA SER A 366 1.52 2.79 -8.14
C SER A 366 0.46 1.80 -7.62
N ALA A 367 -0.81 2.22 -7.55
CA ALA A 367 -1.94 1.38 -7.16
C ALA A 367 -2.50 0.55 -8.31
N ILE A 368 -1.94 0.64 -9.53
CA ILE A 368 -2.23 -0.26 -10.64
C ILE A 368 -1.21 -1.40 -10.66
N VAL A 369 -1.67 -2.61 -10.94
CA VAL A 369 -0.79 -3.76 -11.17
C VAL A 369 -1.16 -4.40 -12.50
N ALA A 370 -0.20 -4.48 -13.42
CA ALA A 370 -0.37 -5.23 -14.64
C ALA A 370 -0.17 -6.72 -14.35
N SER A 371 -1.15 -7.54 -14.70
CA SER A 371 -1.07 -9.00 -14.60
C SER A 371 -1.74 -9.63 -15.80
N ALA A 372 -1.07 -10.60 -16.43
CA ALA A 372 -1.48 -11.18 -17.71
C ALA A 372 -1.87 -10.11 -18.77
N PHE A 373 -1.09 -9.03 -18.84
CA PHE A 373 -1.34 -7.87 -19.70
C PHE A 373 -2.66 -7.11 -19.48
N VAL A 374 -3.27 -7.25 -18.30
CA VAL A 374 -4.47 -6.50 -17.89
C VAL A 374 -4.12 -5.56 -16.73
N PRO A 375 -4.57 -4.29 -16.76
CA PRO A 375 -4.36 -3.36 -15.66
C PRO A 375 -5.41 -3.59 -14.56
N TYR A 376 -4.98 -4.06 -13.39
CA TYR A 376 -5.86 -4.20 -12.22
C TYR A 376 -5.71 -3.02 -11.26
N THR A 377 -6.77 -2.67 -10.54
CA THR A 377 -6.79 -1.70 -9.44
C THR A 377 -6.93 -2.42 -8.09
N PRO A 378 -5.84 -2.99 -7.53
CA PRO A 378 -5.84 -3.71 -6.27
C PRO A 378 -6.11 -2.88 -5.01
N ASP A 379 -6.30 -1.57 -5.10
CA ASP A 379 -6.68 -0.75 -3.95
C ASP A 379 -7.68 0.33 -4.37
N THR A 380 -8.94 0.16 -3.96
CA THR A 380 -10.02 1.13 -4.17
C THR A 380 -10.61 1.56 -2.83
N SER A 381 -9.79 1.54 -1.77
CA SER A 381 -10.24 1.79 -0.40
C SER A 381 -10.74 3.23 -0.18
N ALA A 382 -10.21 4.18 -0.97
CA ALA A 382 -10.67 5.57 -1.02
C ALA A 382 -11.72 5.77 -2.13
N ALA A 383 -12.88 5.14 -2.01
CA ALA A 383 -13.97 5.28 -2.99
C ALA A 383 -15.17 6.00 -2.37
N LEU A 384 -15.90 6.75 -3.20
CA LEU A 384 -17.19 7.36 -2.83
C LEU A 384 -17.10 8.41 -1.72
N ILE A 385 -15.95 9.10 -1.66
CA ILE A 385 -15.59 10.07 -0.62
C ILE A 385 -15.87 11.51 -1.07
N ALA A 386 -15.39 11.91 -2.24
CA ALA A 386 -15.61 13.26 -2.74
C ALA A 386 -15.92 13.21 -4.23
N SER A 387 -16.71 14.17 -4.71
CA SER A 387 -16.98 14.26 -6.14
C SER A 387 -15.70 14.54 -6.90
N VAL A 388 -15.37 13.68 -7.85
CA VAL A 388 -14.35 13.92 -8.87
C VAL A 388 -14.80 15.08 -9.78
N ALA A 389 -14.14 16.23 -9.68
CA ALA A 389 -14.35 17.40 -10.53
C ALA A 389 -13.41 17.37 -11.76
N GLY A 390 -12.15 16.97 -11.54
CA GLY A 390 -11.12 16.75 -12.57
C GLY A 390 -10.51 15.35 -12.48
N LEU A 391 -9.77 14.92 -13.50
CA LEU A 391 -9.15 13.58 -13.51
C LEU A 391 -8.05 13.42 -12.46
N GLU A 392 -7.38 14.51 -12.10
CA GLU A 392 -6.39 14.59 -11.04
C GLU A 392 -6.94 14.14 -9.68
N ASP A 393 -8.24 14.35 -9.43
CA ASP A 393 -8.90 13.97 -8.18
C ASP A 393 -8.94 12.44 -8.00
N THR A 394 -8.87 11.68 -9.09
CA THR A 394 -8.80 10.21 -9.03
C THR A 394 -7.44 9.72 -8.52
N GLY A 395 -6.39 10.54 -8.67
CA GLY A 395 -4.99 10.17 -8.42
C GLY A 395 -4.33 9.35 -9.54
N LEU A 396 -5.08 8.93 -10.58
CA LEU A 396 -4.52 8.18 -11.71
C LEU A 396 -3.56 9.03 -12.53
N PHE A 397 -3.92 10.28 -12.79
CA PHE A 397 -3.15 11.23 -13.57
C PHE A 397 -2.83 12.46 -12.74
N SER A 398 -1.70 13.12 -13.02
CA SER A 398 -1.42 14.42 -12.41
C SER A 398 -1.95 15.54 -13.31
N ALA A 399 -2.07 16.74 -12.73
CA ALA A 399 -2.35 17.96 -13.50
C ALA A 399 -1.17 18.40 -14.41
N LEU A 400 0.02 17.81 -14.23
CA LEU A 400 1.20 18.11 -15.04
C LEU A 400 1.19 17.27 -16.34
N PRO A 401 1.52 17.87 -17.49
CA PRO A 401 1.56 17.16 -18.77
C PRO A 401 2.60 16.03 -18.76
N GLY A 402 2.23 14.86 -19.30
CA GLY A 402 3.14 13.70 -19.38
C GLY A 402 3.50 13.10 -18.02
N GLN A 403 2.72 13.41 -16.99
CA GLN A 403 2.86 12.83 -15.66
C GLN A 403 1.51 12.25 -15.23
N GLY A 404 1.38 10.94 -15.30
CA GLY A 404 0.12 10.28 -14.94
C GLY A 404 -0.07 8.96 -15.65
N GLY A 405 -0.92 8.11 -15.08
CA GLY A 405 -1.13 6.76 -15.53
C GLY A 405 0.14 5.92 -15.36
N VAL A 406 0.30 4.95 -16.24
CA VAL A 406 1.30 3.89 -16.21
C VAL A 406 2.75 4.39 -16.53
N ASP A 407 3.02 5.68 -16.37
CA ASP A 407 4.09 6.42 -17.07
C ASP A 407 5.39 6.66 -16.26
N GLY A 408 5.53 6.17 -15.03
CA GLY A 408 6.79 6.40 -14.27
C GLY A 408 7.87 5.36 -14.57
N SER A 409 8.74 5.50 -15.58
CA SER A 409 9.65 4.43 -16.08
C SER A 409 10.36 3.58 -15.01
N TYR A 410 10.63 4.14 -13.83
CA TYR A 410 11.17 3.44 -12.67
C TYR A 410 10.59 3.99 -11.36
N GLN A 411 10.46 3.13 -10.35
CA GLN A 411 10.26 3.56 -8.97
C GLN A 411 11.64 3.80 -8.36
N PRO A 412 11.95 5.04 -7.92
CA PRO A 412 13.19 5.26 -7.18
C PRO A 412 13.10 4.47 -5.87
N ALA A 413 14.15 3.71 -5.58
CA ALA A 413 14.37 3.11 -4.29
C ALA A 413 15.73 3.56 -3.79
N GLN A 414 15.86 3.73 -2.48
CA GLN A 414 17.15 4.00 -1.87
C GLN A 414 17.75 2.68 -1.42
N VAL A 415 18.98 2.41 -1.88
CA VAL A 415 19.80 1.30 -1.41
C VAL A 415 21.03 1.92 -0.78
N THR A 416 21.30 1.55 0.47
CA THR A 416 22.51 1.96 1.14
C THR A 416 23.63 1.00 0.77
N THR A 417 24.74 1.53 0.31
CA THR A 417 25.97 0.78 0.06
C THR A 417 27.11 1.36 0.88
N LEU A 418 28.07 0.53 1.26
CA LEU A 418 29.35 1.03 1.75
C LEU A 418 30.05 1.76 0.58
N ASN A 419 30.58 2.94 0.83
CA ASN A 419 31.32 3.68 -0.18
C ASN A 419 32.60 2.93 -0.60
N ALA A 420 33.17 3.30 -1.75
CA ALA A 420 34.27 2.55 -2.39
C ALA A 420 35.53 2.40 -1.50
N ASN A 421 35.72 3.29 -0.53
CA ASN A 421 36.84 3.29 0.40
C ASN A 421 36.48 2.74 1.80
N GLY A 422 35.26 2.23 2.01
CA GLY A 422 34.86 1.60 3.26
C GLY A 422 34.63 2.54 4.44
N SER A 423 34.72 3.86 4.23
CA SER A 423 34.74 4.85 5.31
C SER A 423 33.34 5.32 5.73
N GLU A 424 32.35 5.26 4.83
CA GLU A 424 31.01 5.80 5.05
C GLU A 424 29.93 4.98 4.34
N LEU A 425 28.70 5.04 4.87
CA LEU A 425 27.52 4.52 4.20
C LEU A 425 26.97 5.58 3.24
N GLU A 426 26.84 5.23 1.96
CA GLU A 426 26.25 6.07 0.94
C GLU A 426 24.85 5.57 0.57
N THR A 427 23.88 6.48 0.56
CA THR A 427 22.55 6.20 0.03
C THR A 427 22.55 6.41 -1.48
N GLN A 428 22.39 5.33 -2.24
CA GLN A 428 22.23 5.38 -3.69
C GLN A 428 20.75 5.28 -4.06
N THR A 429 20.28 6.18 -4.93
CA THR A 429 18.96 6.04 -5.55
C THR A 429 19.10 5.10 -6.74
N VAL A 430 18.50 3.91 -6.62
CA VAL A 430 18.37 2.94 -7.70
C VAL A 430 16.98 3.01 -8.32
N ASN A 431 16.91 2.71 -9.60
CA ASN A 431 15.68 2.71 -10.37
C ASN A 431 15.13 1.29 -10.46
N LEU A 432 14.02 1.01 -9.76
CA LEU A 432 13.36 -0.30 -9.78
C LEU A 432 12.29 -0.34 -10.86
N ARG A 433 12.22 -1.45 -11.60
CA ARG A 433 11.12 -1.67 -12.53
C ARG A 433 9.83 -1.92 -11.77
N THR A 434 8.75 -1.30 -12.22
CA THR A 434 7.45 -1.40 -11.57
C THR A 434 6.55 -2.41 -12.29
N PRO A 435 5.70 -3.16 -11.56
CA PRO A 435 4.76 -4.11 -12.13
C PRO A 435 3.48 -3.44 -12.67
N ASN A 436 3.35 -2.13 -12.59
CA ASN A 436 2.14 -1.40 -12.99
C ASN A 436 2.01 -1.19 -14.51
N ARG A 437 2.97 -1.70 -15.32
CA ARG A 437 3.10 -1.36 -16.75
C ARG A 437 3.44 -2.54 -17.65
N LEU A 438 3.31 -2.30 -18.95
CA LEU A 438 3.78 -3.20 -19.99
C LEU A 438 5.21 -2.88 -20.43
N TRP A 439 5.96 -3.94 -20.70
CA TRP A 439 7.32 -3.91 -21.21
C TRP A 439 7.36 -4.65 -22.55
N THR A 440 8.24 -4.24 -23.46
CA THR A 440 8.51 -4.94 -24.72
C THR A 440 9.93 -5.48 -24.70
N ALA A 441 10.12 -6.74 -25.06
CA ALA A 441 11.44 -7.30 -25.31
C ALA A 441 11.85 -7.08 -26.77
N ASP A 442 13.11 -6.68 -27.00
CA ASP A 442 13.72 -6.74 -28.32
C ASP A 442 14.20 -8.17 -28.66
N ALA A 443 14.66 -8.37 -29.90
CA ALA A 443 15.16 -9.67 -30.37
C ALA A 443 16.39 -10.20 -29.60
N THR A 444 17.06 -9.34 -28.83
CA THR A 444 18.20 -9.70 -27.97
C THR A 444 17.80 -9.94 -26.51
N GLY A 445 16.51 -9.81 -26.18
CA GLY A 445 15.96 -10.00 -24.85
C GLY A 445 16.06 -8.77 -23.93
N ASN A 446 16.45 -7.61 -24.44
CA ASN A 446 16.42 -6.38 -23.64
C ASN A 446 14.98 -5.85 -23.55
N ALA A 447 14.55 -5.52 -22.34
CA ALA A 447 13.23 -4.97 -22.11
C ALA A 447 13.24 -3.44 -22.10
N SER A 448 12.34 -2.82 -22.85
CA SER A 448 12.00 -1.40 -22.79
C SER A 448 10.56 -1.23 -22.32
N VAL A 449 10.25 -0.06 -21.75
CA VAL A 449 8.85 0.28 -21.39
C VAL A 449 8.07 0.52 -22.68
N LEU A 450 6.85 -0.01 -22.77
CA LEU A 450 5.93 0.37 -23.85
C LEU A 450 5.51 1.84 -23.64
N GLY A 451 5.92 2.72 -24.55
CA GLY A 451 5.73 4.17 -24.38
C GLY A 451 4.27 4.61 -24.40
N LEU A 452 3.89 5.52 -23.49
CA LEU A 452 2.54 6.08 -23.42
C LEU A 452 2.11 6.83 -24.70
N PRO A 453 2.94 7.67 -25.36
CA PRO A 453 2.51 8.42 -26.54
C PRO A 453 2.01 7.54 -27.70
N GLU A 454 2.54 6.33 -27.84
CA GLU A 454 2.15 5.38 -28.89
C GLU A 454 0.75 4.78 -28.65
N MET A 455 0.30 4.75 -27.39
CA MET A 455 -0.94 4.09 -26.97
C MET A 455 -1.97 5.05 -26.35
N ALA A 456 -1.61 6.31 -26.14
CA ALA A 456 -2.43 7.32 -25.47
C ALA A 456 -3.80 7.54 -26.13
N ALA A 457 -3.87 7.44 -27.47
CA ALA A 457 -5.13 7.55 -28.21
C ALA A 457 -6.13 6.45 -27.83
N PHE A 458 -5.67 5.21 -27.60
CA PHE A 458 -6.53 4.11 -27.16
C PHE A 458 -7.07 4.34 -25.75
N LEU A 459 -6.30 4.98 -24.88
CA LEU A 459 -6.79 5.32 -23.54
C LEU A 459 -7.95 6.33 -23.61
N VAL A 460 -7.81 7.38 -24.42
CA VAL A 460 -8.88 8.37 -24.64
C VAL A 460 -10.10 7.74 -25.33
N GLN A 461 -9.91 6.82 -26.28
CA GLN A 461 -10.99 6.07 -26.92
C GLN A 461 -11.74 5.19 -25.91
N GLY A 462 -11.01 4.41 -25.11
CA GLY A 462 -11.58 3.54 -24.08
C GLY A 462 -12.36 4.33 -23.04
N PHE A 463 -11.84 5.50 -22.62
CA PHE A 463 -12.55 6.43 -21.74
C PHE A 463 -13.87 6.90 -22.36
N ALA A 464 -13.82 7.46 -23.58
CA ALA A 464 -15.00 8.00 -24.24
C ALA A 464 -16.07 6.91 -24.48
N ALA A 465 -15.66 5.75 -25.00
CA ALA A 465 -16.55 4.62 -25.24
C ALA A 465 -17.21 4.12 -23.95
N SER A 466 -16.44 4.05 -22.86
CA SER A 466 -16.94 3.62 -21.56
C SER A 466 -17.89 4.62 -20.92
N MET A 467 -17.66 5.93 -21.10
CA MET A 467 -18.60 6.97 -20.66
C MET A 467 -19.94 6.86 -21.41
N THR A 468 -19.91 6.62 -22.73
CA THR A 468 -21.11 6.35 -23.52
C THR A 468 -21.82 5.07 -23.07
N LEU A 469 -21.07 4.02 -22.72
CA LEU A 469 -21.65 2.79 -22.19
C LEU A 469 -22.33 3.04 -20.82
N TRP A 470 -21.70 3.78 -19.91
CA TRP A 470 -22.30 4.14 -18.62
C TRP A 470 -23.57 4.96 -18.75
N GLU A 471 -23.61 5.88 -19.71
CA GLU A 471 -24.84 6.59 -20.07
C GLU A 471 -25.94 5.62 -20.49
N SER A 472 -25.64 4.66 -21.37
CA SER A 472 -26.61 3.65 -21.82
C SER A 472 -27.10 2.74 -20.68
N ILE A 473 -26.20 2.37 -19.76
CA ILE A 473 -26.55 1.56 -18.59
C ILE A 473 -27.52 2.33 -17.69
N TYR A 474 -27.21 3.59 -17.37
CA TYR A 474 -27.98 4.37 -16.41
C TYR A 474 -29.30 4.93 -16.95
N THR A 475 -29.40 5.15 -18.26
CA THR A 475 -30.63 5.57 -18.94
C THR A 475 -31.47 4.39 -19.45
N GLY A 476 -30.91 3.18 -19.45
CA GLY A 476 -31.51 1.98 -20.03
C GLY A 476 -32.03 0.96 -19.01
N ALA A 477 -32.11 -0.29 -19.45
CA ALA A 477 -32.70 -1.40 -18.69
C ALA A 477 -31.85 -1.86 -17.49
N ASP A 478 -30.54 -1.62 -17.51
CA ASP A 478 -29.61 -2.03 -16.44
C ASP A 478 -29.48 -0.98 -15.32
N LYS A 479 -30.26 0.11 -15.35
CA LYS A 479 -30.26 1.15 -14.30
C LYS A 479 -30.48 0.57 -12.91
N SER A 480 -31.39 -0.40 -12.77
CA SER A 480 -31.69 -1.04 -11.47
C SER A 480 -30.48 -1.75 -10.87
N SER A 481 -29.56 -2.24 -11.69
CA SER A 481 -28.31 -2.87 -11.22
C SER A 481 -27.38 -1.84 -10.59
N VAL A 482 -27.29 -0.65 -11.20
CA VAL A 482 -26.54 0.48 -10.63
C VAL A 482 -27.18 0.94 -9.32
N ASP A 483 -28.50 1.11 -9.28
CA ASP A 483 -29.21 1.52 -8.06
C ASP A 483 -29.06 0.48 -6.93
N ALA A 484 -29.02 -0.81 -7.26
CA ALA A 484 -28.75 -1.89 -6.31
C ALA A 484 -27.32 -1.83 -5.75
N PHE A 485 -26.32 -1.63 -6.61
CA PHE A 485 -24.92 -1.41 -6.19
C PHE A 485 -24.82 -0.22 -5.23
N VAL A 486 -25.39 0.93 -5.61
CA VAL A 486 -25.43 2.16 -4.79
C VAL A 486 -26.11 1.96 -3.45
N THR A 487 -27.13 1.11 -3.40
CA THR A 487 -27.81 0.78 -2.14
C THR A 487 -26.94 -0.10 -1.26
N ARG A 488 -26.17 -1.02 -1.87
CA ARG A 488 -25.30 -1.95 -1.16
C ARG A 488 -24.08 -1.28 -0.51
N THR A 489 -23.62 -0.14 -1.04
CA THR A 489 -22.50 0.62 -0.45
C THR A 489 -22.87 1.38 0.81
N ALA A 490 -24.13 1.37 1.25
CA ALA A 490 -24.54 2.08 2.47
C ALA A 490 -23.80 1.56 3.72
N ASN A 491 -23.35 2.48 4.58
CA ASN A 491 -22.62 2.22 5.82
C ASN A 491 -21.27 1.49 5.67
N VAL A 492 -20.80 1.27 4.44
CA VAL A 492 -19.45 0.75 4.19
C VAL A 492 -18.44 1.83 4.57
N ALA A 493 -17.43 1.44 5.32
CA ALA A 493 -16.32 2.29 5.69
C ALA A 493 -15.26 2.33 4.58
N VAL A 494 -14.83 3.54 4.24
CA VAL A 494 -13.84 3.84 3.19
C VAL A 494 -12.73 4.71 3.76
N ALA A 495 -11.50 4.53 3.26
CA ALA A 495 -10.32 5.20 3.78
C ALA A 495 -10.23 6.65 3.30
N VAL A 496 -9.97 7.59 4.22
CA VAL A 496 -9.85 9.03 3.93
C VAL A 496 -8.37 9.39 3.83
N PRO A 497 -7.84 9.75 2.64
CA PRO A 497 -6.43 10.10 2.46
C PRO A 497 -6.16 11.53 2.95
N ALA A 498 -6.12 11.72 4.27
CA ALA A 498 -5.97 13.02 4.89
C ALA A 498 -4.51 13.54 4.96
N ILE A 499 -3.53 12.64 4.86
CA ILE A 499 -2.10 12.97 4.81
C ILE A 499 -1.55 12.43 3.49
N SER A 500 -0.91 13.29 2.70
CA SER A 500 -0.30 12.84 1.45
C SER A 500 0.87 11.89 1.72
N PRO A 501 1.10 10.88 0.85
CA PRO A 501 2.26 9.98 0.98
C PRO A 501 3.61 10.72 1.05
N ALA A 502 3.73 11.86 0.35
CA ALA A 502 4.93 12.70 0.38
C ALA A 502 5.16 13.32 1.75
N LEU A 503 4.13 13.92 2.37
CA LEU A 503 4.23 14.50 3.71
C LEU A 503 4.54 13.44 4.76
N LEU A 504 3.90 12.27 4.65
CA LEU A 504 4.19 11.14 5.52
C LEU A 504 5.65 10.68 5.40
N ALA A 505 6.17 10.54 4.18
CA ALA A 505 7.56 10.17 3.95
C ALA A 505 8.54 11.18 4.57
N THR A 506 8.26 12.47 4.44
CA THR A 506 9.04 13.54 5.10
C THR A 506 9.04 13.38 6.62
N MET A 507 7.87 13.19 7.25
CA MET A 507 7.81 12.99 8.71
C MET A 507 8.57 11.74 9.15
N TYR A 508 8.48 10.63 8.40
CA TYR A 508 9.24 9.42 8.68
C TYR A 508 10.75 9.66 8.57
N GLN A 509 11.20 10.36 7.53
CA GLN A 509 12.61 10.70 7.34
C GLN A 509 13.12 11.57 8.50
N GLU A 510 12.38 12.62 8.87
CA GLU A 510 12.76 13.51 9.97
C GLU A 510 12.89 12.73 11.31
N ILE A 511 11.93 11.85 11.62
CA ILE A 511 11.88 11.13 12.90
C ILE A 511 12.90 9.98 12.95
N PHE A 512 12.96 9.15 11.92
CA PHE A 512 13.69 7.87 11.94
C PHE A 512 15.03 7.91 11.22
N GLU A 513 15.32 8.97 10.46
CA GLU A 513 16.61 9.12 9.76
C GLU A 513 17.38 10.34 10.27
N ASP A 514 16.81 11.55 10.17
CA ASP A 514 17.54 12.79 10.44
C ASP A 514 17.83 12.98 11.95
N LEU A 515 16.85 12.75 12.82
CA LEU A 515 17.06 12.86 14.27
C LEU A 515 18.07 11.82 14.81
N PRO A 516 18.01 10.53 14.46
CA PRO A 516 19.05 9.56 14.83
C PRO A 516 20.42 9.89 14.23
N ARG A 517 20.49 10.36 12.98
CA ARG A 517 21.75 10.79 12.35
C ARG A 517 22.37 12.01 13.05
N ALA A 518 21.57 12.95 13.53
CA ALA A 518 22.04 14.04 14.40
C ALA A 518 22.42 13.55 15.82
N GLY A 519 22.06 12.31 16.15
CA GLY A 519 22.20 11.70 17.46
C GLY A 519 21.42 12.45 18.54
N SER A 520 20.15 12.73 18.22
CA SER A 520 19.16 13.30 19.13
C SER A 520 18.97 12.46 20.39
N SER A 521 18.80 13.12 21.53
CA SER A 521 18.46 12.49 22.82
C SER A 521 16.95 12.48 23.10
N LEU A 522 16.11 12.88 22.13
CA LEU A 522 14.66 12.86 22.28
C LEU A 522 14.14 11.43 22.40
N THR A 523 13.13 11.20 23.22
CA THR A 523 12.39 9.93 23.18
C THR A 523 11.58 9.83 21.89
N LEU A 524 11.21 8.62 21.46
CA LEU A 524 10.37 8.42 20.27
C LEU A 524 9.06 9.23 20.35
N THR A 525 8.36 9.16 21.48
CA THR A 525 7.16 9.98 21.75
C THR A 525 7.42 11.46 21.50
N LYS A 526 8.51 12.00 22.06
CA LYS A 526 8.80 13.43 21.93
C LYS A 526 9.18 13.80 20.49
N ALA A 527 9.94 12.95 19.80
CA ALA A 527 10.30 13.14 18.41
C ALA A 527 9.06 13.20 17.51
N CYS A 528 8.16 12.20 17.62
CA CYS A 528 6.91 12.17 16.86
C CYS A 528 6.04 13.40 17.15
N ASP A 529 5.83 13.74 18.42
CA ASP A 529 4.96 14.85 18.80
C ASP A 529 5.51 16.19 18.32
N THR A 530 6.82 16.42 18.45
CA THR A 530 7.48 17.65 17.98
C THR A 530 7.45 17.76 16.46
N THR A 531 7.76 16.68 15.73
CA THR A 531 7.72 16.68 14.25
C THR A 531 6.32 16.95 13.73
N VAL A 532 5.32 16.21 14.20
CA VAL A 532 3.92 16.38 13.76
C VAL A 532 3.42 17.80 14.10
N SER A 533 3.77 18.29 15.28
CA SER A 533 3.47 19.66 15.70
C SER A 533 4.10 20.73 14.81
N SER A 534 5.32 20.50 14.31
CA SER A 534 5.99 21.40 13.36
C SER A 534 5.20 21.52 12.06
N HIS A 535 4.81 20.37 11.47
CA HIS A 535 4.03 20.33 10.24
C HIS A 535 2.64 20.93 10.43
N LEU A 536 1.99 20.68 11.56
CA LEU A 536 0.72 21.29 11.93
C LEU A 536 0.81 22.82 12.00
N SER A 537 1.83 23.35 12.70
CA SER A 537 2.06 24.79 12.83
C SER A 537 2.38 25.45 11.49
N ALA A 538 3.17 24.79 10.63
CA ALA A 538 3.47 25.28 9.29
C ALA A 538 2.22 25.35 8.42
N ALA A 539 1.41 24.28 8.42
CA ALA A 539 0.13 24.23 7.71
C ALA A 539 -0.83 25.34 8.20
N ALA A 540 -0.94 25.53 9.51
CA ALA A 540 -1.81 26.56 10.07
C ALA A 540 -1.32 27.99 9.76
N THR A 541 -0.01 28.20 9.70
CA THR A 541 0.58 29.49 9.30
C THR A 541 0.33 29.76 7.82
N ALA A 542 0.57 28.77 6.95
CA ALA A 542 0.31 28.89 5.51
C ALA A 542 -1.15 29.25 5.22
N TYR A 543 -2.10 28.57 5.88
CA TYR A 543 -3.52 28.90 5.78
C TYR A 543 -3.80 30.36 6.16
N LYS A 544 -3.31 30.78 7.34
CA LYS A 544 -3.51 32.15 7.84
C LYS A 544 -2.93 33.21 6.90
N THR A 545 -1.73 32.96 6.37
CA THR A 545 -1.02 33.91 5.50
C THR A 545 -1.66 34.01 4.12
N ALA A 546 -2.13 32.90 3.57
CA ALA A 546 -2.61 32.88 2.20
C ALA A 546 -4.02 33.47 2.03
N SER A 547 -4.83 33.59 3.10
CA SER A 547 -6.30 33.77 3.00
C SER A 547 -6.93 32.79 1.99
N ASP A 548 -6.24 31.69 1.73
CA ASP A 548 -6.56 30.74 0.69
C ASP A 548 -7.57 29.77 1.28
N THR A 549 -8.83 30.04 0.98
CA THR A 549 -9.94 29.17 1.35
C THR A 549 -9.86 27.79 0.70
N ASN A 550 -8.90 27.55 -0.20
CA ASN A 550 -8.63 26.25 -0.82
C ASN A 550 -7.42 25.52 -0.20
N ALA A 551 -6.67 26.16 0.70
CA ALA A 551 -5.68 25.46 1.49
C ALA A 551 -6.45 24.62 2.52
N ASP A 552 -6.54 23.31 2.34
CA ASP A 552 -7.34 22.45 3.19
C ASP A 552 -6.45 21.54 4.04
N PRO A 553 -5.74 22.09 5.05
CA PRO A 553 -4.94 21.27 5.92
C PRO A 553 -5.87 20.40 6.76
N ALA A 554 -5.78 19.08 6.61
CA ALA A 554 -6.41 18.13 7.50
C ALA A 554 -5.77 18.19 8.91
N PHE A 555 -5.98 19.30 9.63
CA PHE A 555 -5.32 19.62 10.90
C PHE A 555 -5.49 18.52 11.94
N ILE A 556 -6.64 17.84 11.94
CA ILE A 556 -6.89 16.70 12.81
C ILE A 556 -5.93 15.55 12.52
N ALA A 557 -5.73 15.24 11.24
CA ALA A 557 -4.84 14.18 10.79
C ALA A 557 -3.39 14.52 11.16
N LEU A 558 -3.01 15.81 11.08
CA LEU A 558 -1.70 16.33 11.51
C LEU A 558 -1.62 16.65 13.00
N SER A 559 -2.46 16.07 13.86
CA SER A 559 -2.37 16.28 15.31
C SER A 559 -1.48 15.22 16.00
N PRO A 560 -0.79 15.57 17.11
CA PRO A 560 -0.09 14.57 17.92
C PRO A 560 -1.00 13.45 18.44
N LEU A 561 -2.29 13.74 18.66
CA LEU A 561 -3.28 12.76 19.11
C LEU A 561 -3.51 11.63 18.10
N LEU A 562 -3.41 11.93 16.79
CA LEU A 562 -3.62 10.97 15.71
C LEU A 562 -2.30 10.59 15.03
N ALA A 563 -1.72 11.49 14.23
CA ALA A 563 -0.47 11.19 13.52
C ALA A 563 0.69 10.95 14.48
N GLY A 564 0.81 11.73 15.55
CA GLY A 564 1.86 11.52 16.56
C GLY A 564 1.77 10.12 17.16
N LYS A 565 0.59 9.75 17.66
CA LYS A 565 0.32 8.42 18.23
C LYS A 565 0.54 7.28 17.22
N ALA A 566 0.10 7.43 15.98
CA ALA A 566 0.33 6.43 14.93
C ALA A 566 1.83 6.24 14.67
N LEU A 567 2.58 7.33 14.47
CA LEU A 567 4.03 7.30 14.19
C LEU A 567 4.85 6.76 15.37
N GLN A 568 4.43 7.03 16.63
CA GLN A 568 5.02 6.41 17.82
C GLN A 568 4.96 4.88 17.80
N THR A 569 3.98 4.35 17.08
CA THR A 569 3.81 2.91 16.86
C THR A 569 4.22 2.49 15.45
N LEU A 570 5.04 3.27 14.72
CA LEU A 570 5.45 2.97 13.33
C LEU A 570 4.29 2.74 12.36
N GLN A 571 3.12 3.31 12.65
CA GLN A 571 1.93 3.19 11.84
C GLN A 571 1.76 4.40 10.93
N VAL A 572 1.17 4.16 9.76
CA VAL A 572 0.55 5.20 8.93
C VAL A 572 -0.70 5.70 9.65
N PRO A 573 -0.90 7.02 9.78
CA PRO A 573 -2.16 7.56 10.29
C PRO A 573 -3.30 7.21 9.33
N GLU A 574 -4.28 6.45 9.81
CA GLU A 574 -5.44 6.03 9.02
C GLU A 574 -6.71 6.69 9.55
N LEU A 575 -7.55 7.12 8.62
CA LEU A 575 -8.87 7.65 8.88
C LEU A 575 -9.86 6.96 7.97
N TYR A 576 -11.06 6.73 8.49
CA TYR A 576 -12.14 6.12 7.74
C TYR A 576 -13.39 6.99 7.80
N HIS A 577 -14.28 6.76 6.86
CA HIS A 577 -15.61 7.36 6.83
C HIS A 577 -16.63 6.31 6.41
N GLN A 578 -17.82 6.30 7.01
CA GLN A 578 -18.92 5.45 6.55
C GLN A 578 -19.77 6.15 5.51
N ILE A 579 -19.92 5.55 4.33
CA ILE A 579 -20.74 6.10 3.24
C ILE A 579 -22.15 6.42 3.74
N GLY A 580 -22.52 7.70 3.68
CA GLY A 580 -23.81 8.24 4.15
C GLY A 580 -23.81 8.76 5.59
N GLY A 581 -22.68 8.69 6.28
CA GLY A 581 -22.45 9.29 7.60
C GLY A 581 -21.89 10.71 7.52
N GLN A 582 -21.58 11.30 8.67
CA GLN A 582 -20.84 12.58 8.76
C GLN A 582 -19.61 12.50 9.68
N ASP A 583 -19.39 11.31 10.26
CA ASP A 583 -18.35 11.09 11.24
C ASP A 583 -17.08 10.58 10.55
N VAL A 584 -15.94 10.99 11.09
CA VAL A 584 -14.64 10.41 10.76
C VAL A 584 -14.30 9.42 11.85
N LEU A 585 -13.81 8.26 11.43
CA LEU A 585 -13.54 7.12 12.28
C LEU A 585 -12.03 6.88 12.35
N GLY A 586 -11.56 6.50 13.52
CA GLY A 586 -10.23 5.93 13.69
C GLY A 586 -10.13 4.51 13.13
N PRO A 587 -8.93 3.93 13.10
CA PRO A 587 -8.73 2.54 12.67
C PRO A 587 -9.42 1.51 13.60
N ASP A 588 -9.77 1.91 14.82
CA ASP A 588 -10.57 1.13 15.77
C ASP A 588 -12.09 1.32 15.60
N GLY A 589 -12.50 2.07 14.57
CA GLY A 589 -13.91 2.32 14.28
C GLY A 589 -14.60 3.34 15.18
N THR A 590 -13.86 3.97 16.09
CA THR A 590 -14.43 4.97 17.00
C THR A 590 -14.50 6.33 16.31
N VAL A 591 -15.56 7.08 16.58
CA VAL A 591 -15.71 8.44 16.08
C VAL A 591 -14.63 9.31 16.70
N ILE A 592 -13.88 10.00 15.86
CA ILE A 592 -12.88 10.96 16.31
C ILE A 592 -13.58 12.29 16.58
N PRO A 593 -13.60 12.77 17.84
CA PRO A 593 -14.26 14.02 18.16
C PRO A 593 -13.46 15.20 17.58
N VAL A 594 -14.17 16.20 17.05
CA VAL A 594 -13.59 17.50 16.74
C VAL A 594 -13.33 18.24 18.05
N PRO A 595 -12.08 18.55 18.42
CA PRO A 595 -11.80 19.34 19.60
C PRO A 595 -12.28 20.78 19.42
N ALA A 596 -12.66 21.42 20.52
CA ALA A 596 -13.08 22.82 20.51
C ALA A 596 -11.94 23.80 20.21
N SER A 597 -10.69 23.37 20.32
CA SER A 597 -9.50 24.16 19.99
C SER A 597 -8.30 23.28 19.63
N ILE A 598 -7.35 23.87 18.91
CA ILE A 598 -6.09 23.25 18.49
C ILE A 598 -4.95 23.99 19.15
N THR A 599 -4.01 23.26 19.75
CA THR A 599 -2.75 23.83 20.22
C THR A 599 -1.71 23.77 19.10
N LEU A 600 -1.29 24.94 18.63
CA LEU A 600 -0.14 25.11 17.74
C LEU A 600 1.11 25.39 18.55
N TYR A 601 2.25 24.90 18.07
CA TYR A 601 3.56 25.16 18.66
C TYR A 601 4.25 26.23 17.83
N LEU A 602 4.38 27.44 18.38
CA LEU A 602 5.02 28.57 17.69
C LEU A 602 6.52 28.32 17.46
N ASP A 603 7.12 27.53 18.34
CA ASP A 603 8.46 26.99 18.18
C ASP A 603 8.42 25.47 18.39
N PRO A 604 8.52 24.66 17.33
CA PRO A 604 8.51 23.21 17.43
C PRO A 604 9.69 22.66 18.26
N GLN A 605 10.83 23.36 18.29
CA GLN A 605 12.00 22.97 19.08
C GLN A 605 11.84 23.32 20.58
N HIS A 606 10.98 24.30 20.89
CA HIS A 606 10.64 24.71 22.26
C HIS A 606 9.12 24.63 22.51
N PRO A 607 8.57 23.42 22.71
CA PRO A 607 7.12 23.18 22.74
C PRO A 607 6.36 23.85 23.90
N GLY A 608 7.04 24.60 24.77
CA GLY A 608 6.39 25.47 25.76
C GLY A 608 5.78 26.75 25.18
N ASN A 609 6.20 27.15 23.97
CA ASN A 609 5.64 28.32 23.28
C ASN A 609 4.49 27.89 22.35
N THR A 610 3.27 27.92 22.88
CA THR A 610 2.07 27.53 22.13
C THR A 610 1.15 28.70 21.81
N THR A 611 0.38 28.58 20.73
CA THR A 611 -0.82 29.41 20.49
C THR A 611 -2.01 28.48 20.32
N VAL A 612 -3.16 28.87 20.88
CA VAL A 612 -4.40 28.12 20.71
C VAL A 612 -5.19 28.73 19.57
N LEU A 613 -5.66 27.89 18.64
CA LEU A 613 -6.69 28.25 17.67
C LEU A 613 -8.02 27.68 18.15
N ASP A 614 -8.99 28.55 18.42
CA ASP A 614 -10.35 28.10 18.73
C ASP A 614 -11.02 27.59 17.45
N VAL A 615 -11.54 26.36 17.47
CA VAL A 615 -12.35 25.82 16.38
C VAL A 615 -13.74 26.45 16.49
N LYS A 616 -14.01 27.45 15.66
CA LYS A 616 -15.26 28.22 15.64
C LYS A 616 -16.26 27.60 14.66
N GLY A 617 -17.55 27.93 14.83
CA GLY A 617 -18.63 27.46 13.94
C GLY A 617 -18.49 27.98 12.49
N ALA A 618 -19.44 27.57 11.63
CA ALA A 618 -19.47 27.59 10.15
C ALA A 618 -19.00 28.85 9.38
N ALA A 619 -18.61 29.95 10.04
CA ALA A 619 -18.16 31.19 9.39
C ALA A 619 -16.72 31.62 9.73
N ASP A 620 -16.09 31.06 10.78
CA ASP A 620 -14.76 31.50 11.26
C ASP A 620 -13.74 30.36 11.31
N PHE A 621 -12.48 30.65 11.04
CA PHE A 621 -11.38 29.68 11.03
C PHE A 621 -10.79 29.36 12.42
N PRO A 622 -10.37 28.10 12.68
CA PRO A 622 -10.75 26.87 11.96
C PRO A 622 -12.22 26.48 12.22
N ASN A 623 -12.90 25.88 11.24
CA ASN A 623 -14.28 25.37 11.36
C ASN A 623 -14.38 23.90 10.91
N ARG A 624 -15.54 23.25 11.07
CA ARG A 624 -15.74 21.85 10.69
C ARG A 624 -15.37 21.53 9.22
N ALA A 625 -15.58 22.48 8.30
CA ALA A 625 -15.27 22.32 6.88
C ALA A 625 -13.76 22.46 6.54
N THR A 626 -12.99 23.14 7.40
CA THR A 626 -11.52 23.30 7.28
C THR A 626 -10.75 22.39 8.23
N TYR A 627 -11.45 21.72 9.15
CA TYR A 627 -10.91 20.73 10.07
C TYR A 627 -10.93 19.32 9.45
N PHE A 628 -11.94 19.07 8.62
CA PHE A 628 -12.03 17.96 7.70
C PHE A 628 -12.20 18.57 6.32
N ALA A 629 -11.12 18.62 5.54
CA ALA A 629 -11.19 18.99 4.14
C ALA A 629 -12.41 18.31 3.50
N ASP A 630 -13.36 19.12 3.01
CA ASP A 630 -14.75 18.75 2.70
C ASP A 630 -15.12 17.28 2.98
N THR A 631 -15.56 17.02 4.21
CA THR A 631 -16.06 15.72 4.67
C THR A 631 -17.01 15.08 3.62
N PRO A 632 -16.90 13.78 3.30
CA PRO A 632 -17.79 13.10 2.36
C PRO A 632 -19.25 13.19 2.76
N SER A 633 -19.94 14.17 2.19
CA SER A 633 -21.31 14.09 1.72
C SER A 633 -22.33 13.48 2.71
N SER A 634 -23.09 14.34 3.39
CA SER A 634 -24.39 13.96 3.96
C SER A 634 -25.35 13.36 2.91
N ASP A 635 -25.09 13.62 1.63
CA ASP A 635 -25.77 13.01 0.49
C ASP A 635 -24.82 12.02 -0.17
N ARG A 636 -25.14 10.72 -0.29
CA ARG A 636 -24.31 9.72 -1.00
C ARG A 636 -23.64 10.37 -2.23
N VAL A 637 -22.31 10.62 -2.25
CA VAL A 637 -21.54 11.29 -3.34
C VAL A 637 -21.97 10.83 -4.73
N ILE A 638 -22.36 9.57 -4.80
CA ILE A 638 -23.00 8.83 -5.88
C ILE A 638 -24.13 9.62 -6.60
N THR A 639 -24.91 10.39 -5.85
CA THR A 639 -26.21 10.89 -6.32
C THR A 639 -26.07 11.98 -7.38
N PRO A 640 -25.23 13.02 -7.24
CA PRO A 640 -25.15 14.06 -8.27
C PRO A 640 -24.45 13.61 -9.55
N GLN A 641 -23.32 12.90 -9.47
CA GLN A 641 -22.53 12.53 -10.66
C GLN A 641 -23.28 11.53 -11.56
N ILE A 642 -23.80 10.45 -10.97
CA ILE A 642 -24.52 9.42 -11.74
C ILE A 642 -25.83 9.99 -12.31
N LYS A 643 -26.56 10.84 -11.56
CA LYS A 643 -27.80 11.46 -12.05
C LYS A 643 -27.61 12.38 -13.25
N THR A 644 -26.40 12.87 -13.51
CA THR A 644 -26.12 13.68 -14.70
C THR A 644 -25.85 12.86 -15.95
N LEU A 645 -25.63 11.54 -15.86
CA LEU A 645 -25.45 10.67 -17.02
C LEU A 645 -26.66 10.76 -17.96
N GLY A 646 -26.42 10.97 -19.25
CA GLY A 646 -27.47 11.16 -20.25
C GLY A 646 -28.13 12.53 -20.27
N THR A 647 -27.61 13.50 -19.51
CA THR A 647 -28.10 14.90 -19.51
C THR A 647 -27.08 15.84 -20.19
N PRO A 648 -27.49 17.06 -20.63
CA PRO A 648 -26.55 18.05 -21.15
C PRO A 648 -25.39 18.36 -20.19
N ALA A 649 -25.64 18.35 -18.88
CA ALA A 649 -24.60 18.55 -17.86
C ALA A 649 -23.60 17.39 -17.82
N GLY A 650 -24.08 16.15 -17.93
CA GLY A 650 -23.21 14.97 -18.00
C GLY A 650 -22.36 14.91 -19.26
N ILE A 651 -22.92 15.33 -20.41
CA ILE A 651 -22.16 15.44 -21.67
C ILE A 651 -21.06 16.50 -21.54
N ALA A 652 -21.38 17.68 -20.99
CA ALA A 652 -20.41 18.74 -20.76
C ALA A 652 -19.27 18.27 -19.83
N ARG A 653 -19.62 17.58 -18.74
CA ARG A 653 -18.64 16.99 -17.81
C ARG A 653 -17.76 15.93 -18.48
N THR A 654 -18.35 15.03 -19.26
CA THR A 654 -17.61 14.00 -20.00
C THR A 654 -16.59 14.62 -20.96
N ASN A 655 -16.98 15.68 -21.67
CA ASN A 655 -16.08 16.40 -22.57
C ASN A 655 -14.96 17.13 -21.83
N ALA A 656 -15.25 17.71 -20.66
CA ALA A 656 -14.23 18.32 -19.80
C ALA A 656 -13.19 17.28 -19.35
N LEU A 657 -13.64 16.17 -18.74
CA LEU A 657 -12.75 15.09 -18.30
C LEU A 657 -11.95 14.48 -19.47
N LYS A 658 -12.56 14.30 -20.64
CA LYS A 658 -11.83 13.84 -21.84
C LYS A 658 -10.72 14.82 -22.25
N THR A 659 -10.99 16.11 -22.12
CA THR A 659 -10.01 17.17 -22.42
C THR A 659 -8.87 17.13 -21.42
N ASP A 660 -9.16 17.01 -20.13
CA ASP A 660 -8.17 16.87 -19.07
C ASP A 660 -7.30 15.63 -19.28
N LEU A 661 -7.90 14.51 -19.66
CA LEU A 661 -7.19 13.28 -20.00
C LEU A 661 -6.22 13.49 -21.16
N SER A 662 -6.73 14.10 -22.23
CA SER A 662 -5.93 14.37 -23.43
C SER A 662 -4.76 15.29 -23.11
N LYS A 663 -4.95 16.28 -22.22
CA LYS A 663 -3.90 17.18 -21.74
C LYS A 663 -2.88 16.46 -20.87
N ALA A 664 -3.32 15.63 -19.92
CA ALA A 664 -2.43 14.82 -19.07
C ALA A 664 -1.56 13.87 -19.91
N LEU A 665 -2.12 13.33 -21.00
CA LEU A 665 -1.43 12.47 -21.96
C LEU A 665 -0.58 13.22 -23.01
N GLY A 666 -0.59 14.56 -23.01
CA GLY A 666 0.17 15.36 -23.99
C GLY A 666 -0.38 15.34 -25.42
N LEU A 667 -1.67 15.03 -25.61
CA LEU A 667 -2.34 14.92 -26.92
C LEU A 667 -3.03 16.22 -27.40
N GLY A 668 -2.83 17.35 -26.72
CA GLY A 668 -3.49 18.64 -27.02
C GLY A 668 -2.78 19.48 -28.10
N SER A 669 -3.53 20.36 -28.79
CA SER A 669 -3.05 21.23 -29.88
C SER A 669 -1.95 22.24 -29.51
N ASP A 670 -1.72 22.45 -28.21
CA ASP A 670 -0.68 23.35 -27.69
C ASP A 670 0.70 22.66 -27.60
N PHE A 671 0.76 21.36 -27.93
CA PHE A 671 1.98 20.56 -27.92
C PHE A 671 2.41 20.22 -29.34
N ALA A 672 3.31 21.04 -29.89
CA ALA A 672 4.16 20.56 -30.98
C ALA A 672 5.07 19.46 -30.40
N PRO A 673 5.05 18.22 -30.90
CA PRO A 673 5.96 17.19 -30.43
C PRO A 673 7.39 17.67 -30.68
N ALA A 674 8.16 17.85 -29.60
CA ALA A 674 9.58 18.07 -29.72
C ALA A 674 10.19 16.77 -30.27
N SER A 675 10.45 16.77 -31.58
CA SER A 675 11.23 15.78 -32.33
C SER A 675 10.72 14.33 -32.24
N VAL A 676 9.91 13.96 -33.22
CA VAL A 676 9.88 12.57 -33.73
C VAL A 676 11.29 12.26 -34.22
N VAL A 677 12.05 11.46 -33.47
CA VAL A 677 13.19 10.73 -34.04
C VAL A 677 12.58 9.74 -35.02
N THR A 678 12.72 10.06 -36.30
CA THR A 678 12.39 9.15 -37.39
C THR A 678 13.33 7.96 -37.28
N LEU A 679 12.82 6.82 -36.82
CA LEU A 679 13.51 5.54 -36.96
C LEU A 679 13.41 5.14 -38.44
N GLY A 680 14.58 5.11 -39.09
CA GLY A 680 14.76 4.47 -40.40
C GLY A 680 15.01 2.98 -40.27
#